data_AF-A0A1B7VEA6-F1
#
_entry.id   AF-A0A1B7VEA6-F1
#
_cell.length_a   1.000
_cell.length_b   1.000
_cell.length_c   1.000
_cell.angle_alpha   90.00
_cell.angle_beta   90.00
_cell.angle_gamma   90.00
#
_symmetry.space_group_name_H-M   'P 1'
#
loop_
_entity.id
_entity.type
_entity.pdbx_description
1 polymer ?
#
loop_
_entity_poly.entity_id
_entity_poly.type
_entity_poly.pdbx_seq_one_letter_code
_entity_poly.pdbx_strand_id
1 'polypeptide(L)'
;MVQSLMYQVHEALNSNSLVAIDYVLEAIQQAKLKNISINDLDLLAVFSKAILTKSRIPEIDWNDDIVSTLFSADKFSLSQKQFIAVSFMRLISKNDGILDMSSNLKPLCFKLVDDVLSEELYKFLNIEIKMQNYEKESKIKEALSKLENDITNLISYFKDLDDFQDFRNKFLQKINNKLSQYFIHPFLPEQVVLRLKEIFSILEKYLNEQDSVKIDTYNEANKVFEEYIIIAKDFGTKYSCEYLVTLLSTIQTLLQKDFRNSPLGQPTVLEISSHEKKYPFSRIKEKFNLNLIIKNSGCGQAFSVNLNVIELSHNIRVYKKEFYLGNLSSMSKIDIEIPCEVITSDTKADLLGELIWNNFDNSNCTKEFEIELVGQNSNINWESLNLEEPYSLEPVETEDDLVGRKDVLDQLIRSANSKNSVGSSYIYGQKRVGKTSIAKTLTSRLSKLNNNNYLVIYLEGGEYSSPNATETIENLGRKICKKIQKSDIRLSHLEIPEFKGALSRLSDFLEEVLTIIPEYKILFILDEFDELPLDTYKYTPVGQSFFLTLRAISSKPNFGFLLVGGEKMEFIISVQGDALNKFQPNRIDYFANYLSDFQDIVRKPIGKWGIEISDKALYELYQETGGNPYFTKQICRELFKLMVARRDGHITPKEIK
;
A
#
# COMPACT_ATOMS: atom_id res chain seq x y z
N MET A 1 53.18 -5.86 -35.73
CA MET A 1 52.18 -6.81 -35.18
C MET A 1 52.81 -8.16 -34.85
N VAL A 2 53.31 -8.95 -35.81
CA VAL A 2 54.01 -10.22 -35.51
C VAL A 2 55.18 -10.06 -34.54
N GLN A 3 56.06 -9.07 -34.74
CA GLN A 3 57.17 -8.78 -33.81
C GLN A 3 56.69 -8.38 -32.40
N SER A 4 55.52 -7.73 -32.30
CA SER A 4 54.91 -7.38 -31.00
C SER A 4 54.40 -8.62 -30.28
N LEU A 5 53.78 -9.56 -31.02
CA LEU A 5 53.36 -10.85 -30.48
C LEU A 5 54.57 -11.66 -30.01
N MET A 6 55.67 -11.67 -30.75
CA MET A 6 56.90 -12.36 -30.32
C MET A 6 57.48 -11.80 -29.02
N TYR A 7 57.43 -10.48 -28.83
CA TYR A 7 57.80 -9.87 -27.55
C TYR A 7 56.89 -10.36 -26.41
N GLN A 8 55.56 -10.34 -26.64
CA GLN A 8 54.57 -10.83 -25.67
C GLN A 8 54.72 -12.33 -25.37
N VAL A 9 55.11 -13.15 -26.35
CA VAL A 9 55.42 -14.57 -26.15
C VAL A 9 56.57 -14.75 -25.16
N HIS A 10 57.69 -14.02 -25.34
CA HIS A 10 58.84 -14.13 -24.45
C HIS A 10 58.54 -13.64 -23.02
N GLU A 11 57.73 -12.60 -22.89
CA GLU A 11 57.26 -12.11 -21.58
C GLU A 11 56.33 -13.12 -20.90
N ALA A 12 55.39 -13.70 -21.66
CA ALA A 12 54.44 -14.69 -21.18
C ALA A 12 55.12 -16.03 -20.81
N LEU A 13 56.18 -16.45 -21.51
CA LEU A 13 56.91 -17.68 -21.21
C LEU A 13 57.40 -17.74 -19.75
N ASN A 14 57.81 -16.61 -19.19
CA ASN A 14 58.34 -16.51 -17.84
C ASN A 14 57.26 -16.31 -16.77
N SER A 15 56.06 -15.87 -17.16
CA SER A 15 54.99 -15.48 -16.24
C SER A 15 53.77 -16.41 -16.29
N ASN A 16 53.29 -16.76 -17.49
CA ASN A 16 52.19 -17.68 -17.73
C ASN A 16 52.36 -18.43 -19.07
N SER A 17 52.88 -19.65 -18.98
CA SER A 17 53.19 -20.48 -20.15
C SER A 17 51.97 -20.87 -21.00
N LEU A 18 50.74 -20.87 -20.45
CA LEU A 18 49.53 -21.09 -21.25
C LEU A 18 49.23 -19.90 -22.16
N VAL A 19 49.43 -18.68 -21.66
CA VAL A 19 49.25 -17.45 -22.44
C VAL A 19 50.30 -17.36 -23.54
N ALA A 20 51.53 -17.80 -23.25
CA ALA A 20 52.59 -17.90 -24.27
C ALA A 20 52.18 -18.83 -25.42
N ILE A 21 51.54 -19.97 -25.14
CA ILE A 21 51.01 -20.88 -26.16
C ILE A 21 50.01 -20.13 -27.07
N ASP A 22 49.05 -19.41 -26.49
CA ASP A 22 48.04 -18.67 -27.27
C ASP A 22 48.66 -17.56 -28.13
N TYR A 23 49.61 -16.79 -27.60
CA TYR A 23 50.31 -15.77 -28.38
C TYR A 23 51.12 -16.36 -29.54
N VAL A 24 51.75 -17.53 -29.36
CA VAL A 24 52.42 -18.22 -30.46
C VAL A 24 51.43 -18.67 -31.53
N LEU A 25 50.29 -19.27 -31.13
CA LEU A 25 49.23 -19.67 -32.07
C LEU A 25 48.70 -18.48 -32.87
N GLU A 26 48.51 -17.33 -32.22
CA GLU A 26 48.07 -16.11 -32.87
C GLU A 26 49.13 -15.51 -33.79
N ALA A 27 50.41 -15.50 -33.37
CA ALA A 27 51.52 -15.06 -34.22
C ALA A 27 51.59 -15.87 -35.51
N ILE A 28 51.45 -17.20 -35.42
CA ILE A 28 51.44 -18.14 -36.54
C ILE A 28 50.25 -17.88 -37.47
N GLN A 29 49.05 -17.69 -36.91
CA GLN A 29 47.86 -17.39 -37.71
C GLN A 29 48.00 -16.06 -38.46
N GLN A 30 48.49 -15.01 -37.79
CA GLN A 30 48.70 -13.68 -38.39
C GLN A 30 49.78 -13.70 -39.47
N ALA A 31 50.84 -14.48 -39.28
CA ALA A 31 51.90 -14.68 -40.27
C ALA A 31 51.34 -15.25 -41.58
N LYS A 32 50.56 -16.33 -41.46
CA LYS A 32 49.91 -17.01 -42.58
C LYS A 32 48.95 -16.09 -43.33
N LEU A 33 48.10 -15.34 -42.61
CA LEU A 33 47.16 -14.41 -43.23
C LEU A 33 47.83 -13.28 -44.00
N LYS A 34 49.04 -12.87 -43.59
CA LYS A 34 49.78 -11.74 -44.17
C LYS A 34 50.91 -12.15 -45.11
N ASN A 35 51.07 -13.45 -45.38
CA ASN A 35 52.19 -14.03 -46.15
C ASN A 35 53.57 -13.53 -45.66
N ILE A 36 53.74 -13.37 -44.35
CA ILE A 36 55.00 -12.92 -43.75
C ILE A 36 55.89 -14.14 -43.52
N SER A 37 57.11 -14.11 -44.07
CA SER A 37 58.14 -15.11 -43.76
C SER A 37 58.60 -14.93 -42.31
N ILE A 38 58.28 -15.87 -41.44
CA ILE A 38 58.84 -15.97 -40.09
C ILE A 38 59.75 -17.19 -40.05
N ASN A 39 60.76 -17.16 -39.18
CA ASN A 39 61.50 -18.38 -38.87
C ASN A 39 60.59 -19.33 -38.09
N ASP A 40 59.86 -20.17 -38.82
CA ASP A 40 58.89 -21.10 -38.27
C ASP A 40 59.55 -22.13 -37.30
N LEU A 41 60.87 -22.37 -37.42
CA LEU A 41 61.64 -23.20 -36.49
C LEU A 41 61.76 -22.54 -35.11
N ASP A 42 61.97 -21.22 -35.05
CA ASP A 42 62.04 -20.48 -33.79
C ASP A 42 60.67 -20.46 -33.09
N LEU A 43 59.59 -20.30 -33.87
CA LEU A 43 58.22 -20.37 -33.36
C LEU A 43 57.88 -21.74 -32.78
N LEU A 44 58.25 -22.82 -33.47
CA LEU A 44 58.06 -24.19 -32.98
C LEU A 44 58.89 -24.46 -31.72
N ALA A 45 60.12 -23.96 -31.64
CA ALA A 45 60.96 -24.11 -30.44
C ALA A 45 60.34 -23.38 -29.23
N VAL A 46 59.85 -22.16 -29.43
CA VAL A 46 59.20 -21.37 -28.38
C VAL A 46 57.85 -21.96 -27.95
N PHE A 47 57.05 -22.43 -28.91
CA PHE A 47 55.81 -23.19 -28.66
C PHE A 47 56.10 -24.42 -27.80
N SER A 48 57.14 -25.18 -28.17
CA SER A 48 57.55 -26.39 -27.48
C SER A 48 58.02 -26.10 -26.06
N LYS A 49 58.80 -25.03 -25.88
CA LYS A 49 59.23 -24.53 -24.57
C LYS A 49 58.02 -24.22 -23.68
N ALA A 50 57.04 -23.48 -24.18
CA ALA A 50 55.85 -23.13 -23.43
C ALA A 50 55.06 -24.37 -22.95
N ILE A 51 54.91 -25.38 -23.81
CA ILE A 51 54.24 -26.65 -23.47
C ILE A 51 55.01 -27.43 -22.39
N LEU A 52 56.33 -27.56 -22.52
CA LEU A 52 57.17 -28.27 -21.55
C LEU A 52 57.13 -27.57 -20.18
N THR A 53 57.25 -26.24 -20.16
CA THR A 53 57.16 -25.44 -18.93
C THR A 53 55.79 -25.59 -18.26
N LYS A 54 54.68 -25.53 -19.04
CA LYS A 54 53.34 -25.77 -18.50
C LYS A 54 53.17 -27.18 -17.96
N SER A 55 53.73 -28.17 -18.64
CA SER A 55 53.68 -29.59 -18.23
C SER A 55 54.58 -29.91 -17.03
N ARG A 56 55.30 -28.89 -16.50
CA ARG A 56 56.26 -29.00 -15.40
C ARG A 56 57.38 -30.00 -15.68
N ILE A 57 57.84 -30.07 -16.93
CA ILE A 57 58.97 -30.90 -17.33
C ILE A 57 60.27 -30.09 -17.10
N PRO A 58 61.18 -30.54 -16.22
CA PRO A 58 62.43 -29.83 -15.92
C PRO A 58 63.29 -29.61 -17.16
N GLU A 59 63.99 -28.47 -17.25
CA GLU A 59 64.89 -28.17 -18.39
C GLU A 59 66.03 -29.20 -18.54
N ILE A 60 66.43 -29.87 -17.46
CA ILE A 60 67.47 -30.93 -17.50
C ILE A 60 67.04 -32.17 -18.29
N ASP A 61 65.73 -32.37 -18.49
CA ASP A 61 65.19 -33.49 -19.25
C ASP A 61 65.00 -33.17 -20.73
N TRP A 62 65.39 -31.96 -21.16
CA TRP A 62 65.24 -31.52 -22.55
C TRP A 62 66.40 -32.05 -23.41
N ASN A 63 66.07 -32.51 -24.61
CA ASN A 63 67.06 -32.84 -25.62
C ASN A 63 67.65 -31.55 -26.23
N ASP A 64 68.80 -31.65 -26.88
CA ASP A 64 69.42 -30.52 -27.63
C ASP A 64 68.44 -29.90 -28.64
N ASP A 65 67.59 -30.72 -29.25
CA ASP A 65 66.41 -30.27 -30.01
C ASP A 65 65.16 -30.29 -29.10
N ILE A 66 64.70 -29.10 -28.70
CA ILE A 66 63.52 -28.90 -27.84
C ILE A 66 62.26 -29.52 -28.47
N VAL A 67 62.12 -29.49 -29.80
CA VAL A 67 60.94 -30.04 -30.48
C VAL A 67 60.91 -31.56 -30.34
N SER A 68 62.06 -32.23 -30.50
CA SER A 68 62.18 -33.69 -30.30
C SER A 68 61.82 -34.14 -28.88
N THR A 69 62.04 -33.28 -27.88
CA THR A 69 61.74 -33.56 -26.46
C THR A 69 60.26 -33.90 -26.27
N LEU A 70 59.35 -33.20 -26.95
CA LEU A 70 57.90 -33.40 -26.85
C LEU A 70 57.42 -34.80 -27.27
N PHE A 71 58.21 -35.51 -28.08
CA PHE A 71 57.87 -36.83 -28.62
C PHE A 71 58.63 -37.98 -27.96
N SER A 72 59.35 -37.71 -26.86
CA SER A 72 60.04 -38.73 -26.05
C SER A 72 59.04 -39.51 -25.18
N ALA A 73 58.14 -40.24 -25.84
CA ALA A 73 56.89 -40.79 -25.29
C ALA A 73 57.08 -41.66 -24.04
N ASP A 74 58.23 -42.28 -23.81
CA ASP A 74 58.41 -43.17 -22.64
C ASP A 74 58.62 -42.40 -21.32
N LYS A 75 58.88 -41.08 -21.37
CA LYS A 75 59.23 -40.26 -20.21
C LYS A 75 58.06 -39.48 -19.58
N PHE A 76 56.91 -39.40 -20.25
CA PHE A 76 55.81 -38.52 -19.84
C PHE A 76 54.59 -39.27 -19.32
N SER A 77 53.87 -38.66 -18.37
CA SER A 77 52.58 -39.17 -17.91
C SER A 77 51.51 -39.09 -19.00
N LEU A 78 50.42 -39.85 -18.85
CA LEU A 78 49.29 -39.79 -19.79
C LEU A 78 48.72 -38.37 -19.92
N SER A 79 48.57 -37.63 -18.81
CA SER A 79 48.04 -36.26 -18.82
C SER A 79 48.97 -35.26 -19.51
N GLN A 80 50.30 -35.41 -19.34
CA GLN A 80 51.28 -34.58 -20.04
C GLN A 80 51.22 -34.85 -21.55
N LYS A 81 51.19 -36.11 -21.97
CA LYS A 81 51.06 -36.48 -23.39
C LYS A 81 49.76 -35.96 -24.01
N GLN A 82 48.64 -36.05 -23.28
CA GLN A 82 47.35 -35.50 -23.71
C GLN A 82 47.42 -33.98 -23.91
N PHE A 83 48.01 -33.24 -22.97
CA PHE A 83 48.17 -31.79 -23.10
C PHE A 83 49.05 -31.40 -24.28
N ILE A 84 50.16 -32.12 -24.51
CA ILE A 84 51.04 -31.95 -25.67
C ILE A 84 50.25 -32.18 -26.97
N ALA A 85 49.53 -33.31 -27.07
CA ALA A 85 48.73 -33.66 -28.24
C ALA A 85 47.66 -32.59 -28.54
N VAL A 86 46.90 -32.17 -27.53
CA VAL A 86 45.88 -31.11 -27.65
C VAL A 86 46.49 -29.80 -28.12
N SER A 87 47.64 -29.41 -27.58
CA SER A 87 48.33 -28.17 -27.99
C SER A 87 48.72 -28.22 -29.46
N PHE A 88 49.27 -29.34 -29.94
CA PHE A 88 49.56 -29.53 -31.37
C PHE A 88 48.30 -29.54 -32.24
N MET A 89 47.19 -30.11 -31.77
CA MET A 89 45.94 -30.07 -32.54
C MET A 89 45.41 -28.64 -32.67
N ARG A 90 45.55 -27.80 -31.63
CA ARG A 90 45.27 -26.37 -31.72
C ARG A 90 46.22 -25.67 -32.72
N LEU A 91 47.50 -26.03 -32.74
CA LEU A 91 48.47 -25.51 -33.70
C LEU A 91 48.08 -25.84 -35.15
N ILE A 92 47.80 -27.11 -35.44
CA ILE A 92 47.35 -27.58 -36.77
C ILE A 92 46.09 -26.83 -37.23
N SER A 93 45.15 -26.59 -36.31
CA SER A 93 43.92 -25.87 -36.64
C SER A 93 44.17 -24.45 -37.17
N LYS A 94 45.27 -23.80 -36.73
CA LYS A 94 45.64 -22.43 -37.12
C LYS A 94 46.62 -22.41 -38.31
N ASN A 95 47.51 -23.39 -38.43
CA ASN A 95 48.41 -23.55 -39.58
C ASN A 95 48.76 -25.02 -39.85
N ASP A 96 48.29 -25.52 -40.99
CA ASP A 96 48.48 -26.89 -41.49
C ASP A 96 49.91 -27.16 -42.00
N GLY A 97 50.58 -26.15 -42.56
CA GLY A 97 51.90 -26.30 -43.18
C GLY A 97 53.08 -26.30 -42.20
N ILE A 98 52.89 -25.89 -40.94
CA ILE A 98 54.01 -25.75 -39.99
C ILE A 98 54.64 -27.09 -39.59
N LEU A 99 53.86 -28.17 -39.64
CA LEU A 99 54.35 -29.52 -39.34
C LEU A 99 54.99 -30.22 -40.54
N ASP A 100 54.82 -29.68 -41.75
CA ASP A 100 55.40 -30.23 -42.99
C ASP A 100 56.85 -29.77 -43.20
N MET A 101 57.36 -28.89 -42.33
CA MET A 101 58.72 -28.34 -42.44
C MET A 101 59.85 -29.34 -42.15
N SER A 102 59.56 -30.41 -41.42
CA SER A 102 60.48 -31.54 -41.28
C SER A 102 59.74 -32.82 -41.59
N SER A 103 60.39 -33.72 -42.34
CA SER A 103 59.75 -34.94 -42.87
C SER A 103 59.17 -35.87 -41.80
N ASN A 104 59.59 -35.70 -40.53
CA ASN A 104 59.27 -36.61 -39.44
C ASN A 104 58.32 -36.02 -38.38
N LEU A 105 58.11 -34.70 -38.33
CA LEU A 105 57.35 -34.07 -37.23
C LEU A 105 55.85 -34.36 -37.31
N LYS A 106 55.24 -34.24 -38.49
CA LYS A 106 53.81 -34.53 -38.70
C LYS A 106 53.47 -36.00 -38.37
N PRO A 107 54.20 -37.02 -38.84
CA PRO A 107 54.00 -38.40 -38.39
C PRO A 107 54.12 -38.60 -36.88
N LEU A 108 55.10 -37.95 -36.22
CA LEU A 108 55.28 -38.04 -34.76
C LEU A 108 54.11 -37.42 -33.99
N CYS A 109 53.59 -36.27 -34.45
CA CYS A 109 52.40 -35.64 -33.87
C CYS A 109 51.18 -36.54 -33.94
N PHE A 110 50.88 -37.10 -35.12
CA PHE A 110 49.72 -37.97 -35.28
C PHE A 110 49.88 -39.31 -34.55
N LYS A 111 51.10 -39.84 -34.43
CA LYS A 111 51.36 -41.00 -33.57
C LYS A 111 51.03 -40.70 -32.10
N LEU A 112 51.48 -39.55 -31.58
CA LEU A 112 51.15 -39.14 -30.21
C LEU A 112 49.64 -38.97 -30.01
N VAL A 113 48.95 -38.37 -30.98
CA VAL A 113 47.47 -38.22 -30.96
C VAL A 113 46.79 -39.59 -30.97
N ASP A 114 47.23 -40.52 -31.83
CA ASP A 114 46.71 -41.89 -31.87
C ASP A 114 46.93 -42.59 -30.52
N ASP A 115 48.09 -42.41 -29.89
CA ASP A 115 48.44 -43.05 -28.61
C ASP A 115 47.57 -42.55 -27.45
N VAL A 116 47.11 -41.29 -27.46
CA VAL A 116 46.45 -40.67 -26.28
C VAL A 116 45.01 -40.22 -26.49
N LEU A 117 44.54 -40.09 -27.73
CA LEU A 117 43.19 -39.59 -28.05
C LEU A 117 42.33 -40.61 -28.83
N SER A 118 42.89 -41.75 -29.26
CA SER A 118 42.16 -42.73 -30.08
C SER A 118 41.01 -43.46 -29.36
N GLU A 119 41.16 -43.79 -28.09
CA GLU A 119 40.12 -44.53 -27.36
C GLU A 119 38.91 -43.66 -26.99
N GLU A 120 39.16 -42.37 -26.80
CA GLU A 120 38.20 -41.41 -26.25
C GLU A 120 37.67 -40.44 -27.32
N LEU A 121 38.54 -39.67 -27.97
CA LEU A 121 38.17 -38.57 -28.86
C LEU A 121 37.75 -39.03 -30.26
N TYR A 122 38.44 -40.02 -30.82
CA TYR A 122 38.23 -40.48 -32.20
C TYR A 122 36.83 -41.04 -32.44
N LYS A 123 36.24 -41.68 -31.41
CA LYS A 123 34.85 -42.15 -31.46
C LYS A 123 33.85 -41.01 -31.65
N PHE A 124 34.11 -39.82 -31.09
CA PHE A 124 33.23 -38.65 -31.26
C PHE A 124 33.43 -37.94 -32.59
N LEU A 125 34.63 -38.02 -33.16
CA LEU A 125 34.98 -37.39 -34.42
C LEU A 125 34.83 -38.31 -35.64
N ASN A 126 34.37 -39.56 -35.42
CA ASN A 126 34.34 -40.61 -36.43
C ASN A 126 35.70 -40.79 -37.13
N ILE A 127 36.79 -40.80 -36.37
CA ILE A 127 38.16 -41.02 -36.87
C ILE A 127 38.55 -42.47 -36.61
N GLU A 128 39.11 -43.16 -37.60
CA GLU A 128 39.73 -44.47 -37.39
C GLU A 128 41.25 -44.32 -37.33
N ILE A 129 41.94 -45.11 -36.50
CA ILE A 129 43.40 -45.07 -36.35
C ILE A 129 44.12 -45.28 -37.69
N LYS A 130 43.54 -46.11 -38.56
CA LYS A 130 44.01 -46.43 -39.92
C LYS A 130 43.77 -45.35 -40.97
N MET A 131 43.04 -44.28 -40.65
CA MET A 131 42.84 -43.15 -41.56
C MET A 131 44.17 -42.45 -41.87
N GLN A 132 44.25 -41.84 -43.05
CA GLN A 132 45.44 -41.08 -43.44
C GLN A 132 45.56 -39.79 -42.61
N ASN A 133 46.77 -39.32 -42.35
CA ASN A 133 47.01 -38.15 -41.49
C ASN A 133 46.28 -36.89 -41.96
N TYR A 134 46.18 -36.67 -43.28
CA TYR A 134 45.45 -35.52 -43.85
C TYR A 134 43.93 -35.59 -43.58
N GLU A 135 43.35 -36.80 -43.52
CA GLU A 135 41.93 -36.99 -43.22
C GLU A 135 41.64 -36.73 -41.72
N LYS A 136 42.55 -37.19 -40.85
CA LYS A 136 42.50 -36.93 -39.40
C LYS A 136 42.58 -35.42 -39.13
N GLU A 137 43.56 -34.76 -39.75
CA GLU A 137 43.77 -33.31 -39.70
C GLU A 137 42.50 -32.54 -40.06
N SER A 138 41.89 -32.84 -41.22
CA SER A 138 40.69 -32.16 -41.69
C SER A 138 39.53 -32.27 -40.69
N LYS A 139 39.29 -33.48 -40.16
CA LYS A 139 38.19 -33.73 -39.20
C LYS A 139 38.40 -32.99 -37.87
N ILE A 140 39.63 -32.98 -37.35
CA ILE A 140 39.96 -32.28 -36.10
C ILE A 140 39.80 -30.77 -36.28
N LYS A 141 40.28 -30.22 -37.40
CA LYS A 141 40.16 -28.79 -37.72
C LYS A 141 38.70 -28.35 -37.85
N GLU A 142 37.88 -29.13 -38.57
CA GLU A 142 36.45 -28.87 -38.69
C GLU A 142 35.74 -28.92 -37.34
N ALA A 143 36.02 -29.94 -36.52
CA ALA A 143 35.40 -30.11 -35.22
C ALA A 143 35.78 -28.99 -34.23
N LEU A 144 37.06 -28.60 -34.19
CA LEU A 144 37.51 -27.52 -33.32
C LEU A 144 36.93 -26.17 -33.77
N SER A 145 36.94 -25.87 -35.07
CA SER A 145 36.36 -24.63 -35.59
C SER A 145 34.85 -24.56 -35.34
N LYS A 146 34.13 -25.67 -35.51
CA LYS A 146 32.70 -25.76 -35.19
C LYS A 146 32.46 -25.55 -33.69
N LEU A 147 33.28 -26.15 -32.82
CA LEU A 147 33.15 -25.98 -31.38
C LEU A 147 33.39 -24.53 -30.93
N GLU A 148 34.47 -23.90 -31.41
CA GLU A 148 34.78 -22.50 -31.14
C GLU A 148 33.61 -21.60 -31.60
N ASN A 149 33.15 -21.77 -32.84
CA ASN A 149 32.04 -20.99 -33.40
C ASN A 149 30.73 -21.22 -32.63
N ASP A 150 30.40 -22.45 -32.26
CA ASP A 150 29.17 -22.77 -31.50
C ASP A 150 29.15 -22.03 -30.15
N ILE A 151 30.27 -22.03 -29.42
CA ILE A 151 30.38 -21.36 -28.11
C ILE A 151 30.30 -19.84 -28.28
N THR A 152 31.08 -19.27 -29.21
CA THR A 152 31.08 -17.82 -29.49
C THR A 152 29.69 -17.34 -29.90
N ASN A 153 29.03 -18.06 -30.81
CA ASN A 153 27.68 -17.74 -31.25
C ASN A 153 26.70 -17.78 -30.07
N LEU A 154 26.74 -18.84 -29.27
CA LEU A 154 25.86 -19.01 -28.12
C LEU A 154 25.98 -17.85 -27.12
N ILE A 155 27.21 -17.40 -26.80
CA ILE A 155 27.44 -16.23 -25.95
C ILE A 155 26.91 -14.95 -26.64
N SER A 156 27.18 -14.76 -27.93
CA SER A 156 26.80 -13.53 -28.65
C SER A 156 25.28 -13.35 -28.84
N TYR A 157 24.53 -14.44 -28.89
CA TYR A 157 23.07 -14.43 -29.02
C TYR A 157 22.36 -14.23 -27.68
N PHE A 158 23.04 -14.38 -26.55
CA PHE A 158 22.46 -14.15 -25.23
C PHE A 158 22.34 -12.65 -24.95
N LYS A 159 21.11 -12.13 -25.05
CA LYS A 159 20.81 -10.69 -24.92
C LYS A 159 19.73 -10.36 -23.90
N ASP A 160 19.07 -11.37 -23.35
CA ASP A 160 17.95 -11.21 -22.43
C ASP A 160 18.04 -12.23 -21.29
N LEU A 161 17.68 -11.82 -20.07
CA LEU A 161 17.65 -12.69 -18.91
C LEU A 161 16.49 -13.68 -18.94
N ASP A 162 15.42 -13.38 -19.68
CA ASP A 162 14.28 -14.29 -19.84
C ASP A 162 14.70 -15.63 -20.48
N ASP A 163 15.69 -15.59 -21.37
CA ASP A 163 16.25 -16.76 -22.06
C ASP A 163 17.33 -17.48 -21.23
N PHE A 164 17.63 -17.03 -20.01
CA PHE A 164 18.78 -17.51 -19.23
C PHE A 164 18.75 -19.02 -18.98
N GLN A 165 17.58 -19.59 -18.70
CA GLN A 165 17.47 -21.01 -18.38
C GLN A 165 17.85 -21.91 -19.56
N ASP A 166 17.38 -21.57 -20.77
CA ASP A 166 17.71 -22.29 -22.00
C ASP A 166 19.19 -22.08 -22.37
N PHE A 167 19.67 -20.83 -22.27
CA PHE A 167 21.06 -20.48 -22.48
C PHE A 167 21.99 -21.28 -21.56
N ARG A 168 21.73 -21.30 -20.25
CA ARG A 168 22.51 -22.02 -19.22
C ARG A 168 22.66 -23.49 -19.59
N ASN A 169 21.56 -24.15 -19.93
CA ASN A 169 21.55 -25.56 -20.28
C ASN A 169 22.40 -25.84 -21.52
N LYS A 170 22.23 -25.05 -22.58
CA LYS A 170 23.00 -25.19 -23.82
C LYS A 170 24.49 -24.87 -23.61
N PHE A 171 24.83 -23.82 -22.86
CA PHE A 171 26.21 -23.47 -22.53
C PHE A 171 26.88 -24.60 -21.72
N LEU A 172 26.24 -25.06 -20.65
CA LEU A 172 26.77 -26.16 -19.83
C LEU A 172 26.91 -27.45 -20.62
N GLN A 173 25.98 -27.75 -21.54
CA GLN A 173 26.08 -28.91 -22.41
C GLN A 173 27.29 -28.80 -23.36
N LYS A 174 27.53 -27.61 -23.93
CA LYS A 174 28.65 -27.38 -24.86
C LYS A 174 30.00 -27.36 -24.14
N ILE A 175 30.10 -26.69 -22.99
CA ILE A 175 31.36 -26.60 -22.24
C ILE A 175 31.75 -27.94 -21.61
N ASN A 176 30.78 -28.73 -21.14
CA ASN A 176 31.06 -30.04 -20.53
C ASN A 176 31.09 -31.20 -21.53
N ASN A 177 30.90 -30.93 -22.83
CA ASN A 177 31.10 -31.96 -23.86
C ASN A 177 32.57 -32.43 -23.82
N LYS A 178 32.80 -33.72 -24.05
CA LYS A 178 34.14 -34.31 -24.16
C LYS A 178 35.08 -33.50 -25.06
N LEU A 179 34.63 -33.01 -26.22
CA LEU A 179 35.48 -32.18 -27.09
C LEU A 179 36.02 -30.94 -26.37
N SER A 180 35.17 -30.24 -25.62
CA SER A 180 35.55 -29.07 -24.82
C SER A 180 36.46 -29.45 -23.64
N GLN A 181 36.26 -30.62 -23.02
CA GLN A 181 37.11 -31.11 -21.94
C GLN A 181 38.56 -31.35 -22.39
N TYR A 182 38.78 -31.80 -23.64
CA TYR A 182 40.14 -31.94 -24.17
C TYR A 182 40.68 -30.61 -24.71
N PHE A 183 39.92 -29.91 -25.56
CA PHE A 183 40.48 -28.79 -26.33
C PHE A 183 40.42 -27.43 -25.62
N ILE A 184 39.42 -27.22 -24.76
CA ILE A 184 39.12 -25.90 -24.17
C ILE A 184 39.51 -25.87 -22.69
N HIS A 185 39.05 -26.84 -21.88
CA HIS A 185 39.27 -26.87 -20.43
C HIS A 185 40.74 -26.69 -19.98
N PRO A 186 41.76 -27.26 -20.64
CA PRO A 186 43.16 -27.05 -20.24
C PRO A 186 43.61 -25.58 -20.30
N PHE A 187 42.88 -24.76 -21.05
CA PHE A 187 43.10 -23.34 -21.23
C PHE A 187 41.99 -22.52 -20.54
N LEU A 188 41.29 -23.08 -19.56
CA LEU A 188 40.35 -22.36 -18.70
C LEU A 188 40.79 -22.44 -17.22
N PRO A 189 40.46 -21.43 -16.40
CA PRO A 189 40.66 -21.49 -14.95
C PRO A 189 39.75 -22.54 -14.32
N GLU A 190 40.34 -23.59 -13.77
CA GLU A 190 39.63 -24.71 -13.14
C GLU A 190 38.65 -24.26 -12.05
N GLN A 191 39.03 -23.24 -11.26
CA GLN A 191 38.21 -22.67 -10.19
C GLN A 191 36.88 -22.11 -10.70
N VAL A 192 36.88 -21.46 -11.87
CA VAL A 192 35.66 -20.90 -12.48
C VAL A 192 34.82 -22.05 -13.05
N VAL A 193 35.46 -22.96 -13.80
CA VAL A 193 34.76 -24.05 -14.50
C VAL A 193 34.02 -24.97 -13.52
N LEU A 194 34.66 -25.34 -12.41
CA LEU A 194 34.04 -26.19 -11.37
C LEU A 194 32.84 -25.52 -10.71
N ARG A 195 32.84 -24.18 -10.62
CA ARG A 195 31.81 -23.38 -9.95
C ARG A 195 30.79 -22.74 -10.88
N LEU A 196 30.85 -22.96 -12.20
CA LEU A 196 29.91 -22.38 -13.17
C LEU A 196 28.44 -22.60 -12.79
N LYS A 197 28.10 -23.79 -12.28
CA LYS A 197 26.74 -24.09 -11.83
C LYS A 197 26.32 -23.24 -10.62
N GLU A 198 27.23 -23.03 -9.68
CA GLU A 198 27.00 -22.21 -8.48
C GLU A 198 26.86 -20.74 -8.88
N ILE A 199 27.75 -20.24 -9.74
CA ILE A 199 27.70 -18.87 -10.27
C ILE A 199 26.35 -18.62 -10.95
N PHE A 200 25.89 -19.54 -11.79
CA PHE A 200 24.57 -19.44 -12.44
C PHE A 200 23.40 -19.51 -11.45
N SER A 201 23.49 -20.32 -10.39
CA SER A 201 22.42 -20.42 -9.39
C SER A 201 22.19 -19.12 -8.62
N ILE A 202 23.21 -18.28 -8.48
CA ILE A 202 23.08 -16.96 -7.82
C ILE A 202 22.23 -16.01 -8.67
N LEU A 203 22.37 -16.06 -10.01
CA LEU A 203 21.47 -15.31 -10.90
C LEU A 203 20.04 -15.84 -10.85
N GLU A 204 19.85 -17.16 -10.77
CA GLU A 204 18.51 -17.76 -10.63
C GLU A 204 17.84 -17.31 -9.33
N LYS A 205 18.60 -17.21 -8.24
CA LYS A 205 18.11 -16.67 -6.97
C LYS A 205 17.60 -15.24 -7.17
N TYR A 206 18.37 -14.37 -7.82
CA TYR A 206 17.94 -13.01 -8.15
C TYR A 206 16.64 -12.96 -8.98
N LEU A 207 16.52 -13.79 -10.00
CA LEU A 207 15.36 -13.80 -10.90
C LEU A 207 14.07 -14.26 -10.22
N ASN A 208 14.17 -15.09 -9.17
CA ASN A 208 13.02 -15.67 -8.47
C ASN A 208 12.57 -14.87 -7.23
N GLU A 209 13.40 -13.97 -6.72
CA GLU A 209 13.12 -13.24 -5.47
C GLU A 209 12.33 -11.95 -5.71
N GLN A 210 11.64 -11.48 -4.67
CA GLN A 210 10.86 -10.24 -4.67
C GLN A 210 11.27 -9.31 -3.51
N ASP A 211 10.81 -8.06 -3.57
CA ASP A 211 10.95 -7.05 -2.51
C ASP A 211 12.40 -6.84 -2.03
N SER A 212 12.59 -6.70 -0.71
CA SER A 212 13.90 -6.41 -0.10
C SER A 212 14.93 -7.52 -0.34
N VAL A 213 14.49 -8.77 -0.46
CA VAL A 213 15.38 -9.93 -0.72
C VAL A 213 15.99 -9.86 -2.12
N LYS A 214 15.25 -9.26 -3.08
CA LYS A 214 15.75 -9.04 -4.45
C LYS A 214 16.96 -8.09 -4.48
N ILE A 215 17.05 -7.15 -3.55
CA ILE A 215 18.16 -6.19 -3.46
C ILE A 215 19.42 -6.89 -2.93
N ASP A 216 19.27 -7.69 -1.87
CA ASP A 216 20.38 -8.44 -1.29
C ASP A 216 20.96 -9.44 -2.28
N THR A 217 20.09 -10.15 -3.01
CA THR A 217 20.50 -11.12 -4.04
C THR A 217 21.11 -10.46 -5.26
N TYR A 218 20.67 -9.26 -5.66
CA TYR A 218 21.31 -8.46 -6.69
C TYR A 218 22.75 -8.07 -6.30
N ASN A 219 22.95 -7.60 -5.07
CA ASN A 219 24.26 -7.20 -4.56
C ASN A 219 25.22 -8.41 -4.45
N GLU A 220 24.71 -9.54 -3.95
CA GLU A 220 25.42 -10.82 -3.91
C GLU A 220 25.86 -11.26 -5.31
N ALA A 221 24.93 -11.26 -6.27
CA ALA A 221 25.20 -11.65 -7.65
C ALA A 221 26.27 -10.77 -8.31
N ASN A 222 26.13 -9.43 -8.23
CA ASN A 222 27.09 -8.52 -8.82
C ASN A 222 28.51 -8.72 -8.29
N LYS A 223 28.66 -8.87 -6.97
CA LYS A 223 29.95 -9.11 -6.33
C LYS A 223 30.59 -10.41 -6.82
N VAL A 224 29.80 -11.48 -6.90
CA VAL A 224 30.29 -12.79 -7.36
C VAL A 224 30.70 -12.74 -8.84
N PHE A 225 29.90 -12.10 -9.70
CA PHE A 225 30.28 -11.93 -11.11
C PHE A 225 31.57 -11.13 -11.26
N GLU A 226 31.73 -10.03 -10.52
CA GLU A 226 32.96 -9.22 -10.54
C GLU A 226 34.20 -10.03 -10.12
N GLU A 227 34.09 -10.81 -9.04
CA GLU A 227 35.17 -11.67 -8.55
C GLU A 227 35.62 -12.69 -9.61
N TYR A 228 34.68 -13.44 -10.21
CA TYR A 228 35.03 -14.45 -11.20
C TYR A 228 35.44 -13.89 -12.57
N ILE A 229 34.97 -12.69 -12.93
CA ILE A 229 35.48 -11.95 -14.10
C ILE A 229 36.96 -11.64 -13.91
N ILE A 230 37.37 -11.18 -12.72
CA ILE A 230 38.78 -10.90 -12.42
C ILE A 230 39.60 -12.19 -12.49
N ILE A 231 39.15 -13.27 -11.84
CA ILE A 231 39.86 -14.58 -11.89
C ILE A 231 40.03 -15.06 -13.33
N ALA A 232 38.98 -14.98 -14.16
CA ALA A 232 39.04 -15.40 -15.55
C ALA A 232 39.95 -14.51 -16.40
N LYS A 233 39.97 -13.21 -16.13
CA LYS A 233 40.82 -12.24 -16.81
C LYS A 233 42.30 -12.43 -16.44
N ASP A 234 42.59 -12.67 -15.16
CA ASP A 234 43.95 -12.89 -14.65
C ASP A 234 44.54 -14.22 -15.13
N PHE A 235 43.69 -15.22 -15.41
CA PHE A 235 44.13 -16.47 -16.05
C PHE A 235 44.69 -16.24 -17.46
N GLY A 236 44.17 -15.23 -18.18
CA GLY A 236 44.80 -14.59 -19.34
C GLY A 236 44.78 -15.35 -20.67
N THR A 237 44.41 -16.63 -20.70
CA THR A 237 44.32 -17.40 -21.95
C THR A 237 43.22 -16.86 -22.86
N LYS A 238 43.35 -17.12 -24.16
CA LYS A 238 42.38 -16.71 -25.18
C LYS A 238 40.97 -17.22 -24.85
N TYR A 239 40.83 -18.50 -24.54
CA TYR A 239 39.51 -19.07 -24.22
C TYR A 239 38.94 -18.54 -22.90
N SER A 240 39.77 -18.24 -21.89
CA SER A 240 39.29 -17.66 -20.64
C SER A 240 38.72 -16.26 -20.88
N CYS A 241 39.45 -15.42 -21.63
CA CYS A 241 39.02 -14.08 -21.98
C CYS A 241 37.82 -14.06 -22.95
N GLU A 242 37.87 -14.84 -24.03
CA GLU A 242 36.82 -14.82 -25.05
C GLU A 242 35.53 -15.48 -24.58
N TYR A 243 35.61 -16.54 -23.77
CA TYR A 243 34.41 -17.29 -23.35
C TYR A 243 33.95 -16.89 -21.96
N LEU A 244 34.79 -17.03 -20.93
CA LEU A 244 34.35 -16.81 -19.55
C LEU A 244 34.18 -15.33 -19.21
N VAL A 245 35.17 -14.48 -19.54
CA VAL A 245 35.05 -13.04 -19.28
C VAL A 245 33.90 -12.44 -20.06
N THR A 246 33.83 -12.69 -21.38
CA THR A 246 32.71 -12.20 -22.21
C THR A 246 31.35 -12.65 -21.67
N LEU A 247 31.21 -13.92 -21.30
CA LEU A 247 29.98 -14.45 -20.75
C LEU A 247 29.59 -13.77 -19.43
N LEU A 248 30.47 -13.80 -18.45
CA LEU A 248 30.19 -13.29 -17.11
C LEU A 248 29.93 -11.78 -17.15
N SER A 249 30.68 -11.02 -17.96
CA SER A 249 30.43 -9.59 -18.17
C SER A 249 29.11 -9.31 -18.88
N THR A 250 28.71 -10.16 -19.84
CA THR A 250 27.39 -10.04 -20.50
C THR A 250 26.27 -10.25 -19.49
N ILE A 251 26.34 -11.32 -18.69
CA ILE A 251 25.37 -11.61 -17.63
C ILE A 251 25.30 -10.45 -16.63
N GLN A 252 26.45 -9.96 -16.14
CA GLN A 252 26.52 -8.85 -15.19
C GLN A 252 25.88 -7.58 -15.76
N THR A 253 26.12 -7.26 -17.03
CA THR A 253 25.53 -6.10 -17.69
C THR A 253 24.00 -6.22 -17.79
N LEU A 254 23.49 -7.40 -18.14
CA LEU A 254 22.05 -7.66 -18.22
C LEU A 254 21.40 -7.59 -16.83
N LEU A 255 22.02 -8.18 -15.81
CA LEU A 255 21.60 -8.10 -14.40
C LEU A 255 21.48 -6.64 -13.92
N GLN A 256 22.49 -5.81 -14.19
CA GLN A 256 22.48 -4.39 -13.82
C GLN A 256 21.39 -3.62 -14.55
N LYS A 257 21.13 -3.93 -15.82
CA LYS A 257 20.07 -3.31 -16.61
C LYS A 257 18.68 -3.69 -16.10
N ASP A 258 18.45 -4.97 -15.81
CA ASP A 258 17.17 -5.45 -15.28
C ASP A 258 16.85 -4.79 -13.94
N PHE A 259 17.81 -4.77 -13.02
CA PHE A 259 17.63 -4.16 -11.71
C PHE A 259 17.30 -2.66 -11.79
N ARG A 260 18.00 -1.90 -12.64
CA ARG A 260 17.72 -0.46 -12.85
C ARG A 260 16.32 -0.19 -13.40
N ASN A 261 15.80 -1.10 -14.22
CA ASN A 261 14.45 -0.97 -14.77
C ASN A 261 13.37 -1.43 -13.77
N SER A 262 13.75 -2.14 -12.71
CA SER A 262 12.84 -2.52 -11.65
C SER A 262 12.47 -1.32 -10.76
N PRO A 263 11.26 -1.29 -10.15
CA PRO A 263 10.89 -0.25 -9.18
C PRO A 263 11.90 -0.08 -8.03
N LEU A 264 12.52 -1.18 -7.62
CA LEU A 264 13.52 -1.21 -6.53
C LEU A 264 14.83 -0.50 -6.90
N GLY A 265 15.17 -0.45 -8.19
CA GLY A 265 16.33 0.24 -8.72
C GLY A 265 16.08 1.71 -9.07
N GLN A 266 14.88 2.23 -8.80
CA GLN A 266 14.54 3.64 -9.01
C GLN A 266 14.89 4.48 -7.77
N PRO A 267 15.22 5.77 -7.94
CA PRO A 267 15.50 6.64 -6.81
C PRO A 267 14.28 6.84 -5.93
N THR A 268 14.53 7.04 -4.64
CA THR A 268 13.47 7.25 -3.65
C THR A 268 13.22 8.73 -3.42
N VAL A 269 11.96 9.12 -3.28
CA VAL A 269 11.55 10.50 -2.98
C VAL A 269 10.76 10.50 -1.70
N LEU A 270 11.32 11.14 -0.67
CA LEU A 270 10.62 11.35 0.59
C LEU A 270 9.97 12.72 0.63
N GLU A 271 8.75 12.78 1.15
CA GLU A 271 7.99 13.99 1.41
C GLU A 271 7.60 14.01 2.87
N ILE A 272 7.60 15.22 3.45
CA ILE A 272 7.17 15.45 4.82
C ILE A 272 6.09 16.52 4.83
N SER A 273 5.11 16.34 5.69
CA SER A 273 4.02 17.28 5.89
C SER A 273 3.58 17.30 7.34
N SER A 274 3.03 18.42 7.81
CA SER A 274 2.37 18.49 9.11
C SER A 274 0.98 17.88 9.05
N HIS A 275 0.53 17.38 10.20
CA HIS A 275 -0.90 17.16 10.43
C HIS A 275 -1.64 18.49 10.46
N GLU A 276 -2.93 18.47 10.13
CA GLU A 276 -3.83 19.64 10.21
C GLU A 276 -4.11 20.12 11.66
N LYS A 277 -3.46 19.51 12.65
CA LYS A 277 -3.65 19.78 14.07
C LYS A 277 -3.13 21.18 14.44
N LYS A 278 -3.92 21.92 15.23
CA LYS A 278 -3.48 23.15 15.88
C LYS A 278 -2.96 22.86 17.30
N TYR A 279 -1.99 23.66 17.76
CA TYR A 279 -1.19 23.35 18.96
C TYR A 279 -1.29 24.40 20.07
N PRO A 280 -1.03 24.08 21.35
CA PRO A 280 -1.25 24.97 22.49
C PRO A 280 -0.15 26.05 22.67
N PHE A 281 0.30 26.70 21.60
CA PHE A 281 1.45 27.63 21.62
C PHE A 281 1.28 28.85 22.54
N SER A 282 0.06 29.20 22.94
CA SER A 282 -0.18 30.30 23.88
C SER A 282 0.03 29.91 25.36
N ARG A 283 0.27 28.63 25.66
CA ARG A 283 0.28 28.09 27.03
C ARG A 283 1.69 27.68 27.44
N ILE A 284 2.41 28.60 28.08
CA ILE A 284 3.78 28.39 28.58
C ILE A 284 3.85 27.17 29.51
N LYS A 285 4.90 26.34 29.33
CA LYS A 285 5.15 25.05 30.01
C LYS A 285 4.20 23.90 29.64
N GLU A 286 3.28 24.10 28.70
CA GLU A 286 2.44 23.01 28.23
C GLU A 286 3.28 22.01 27.43
N LYS A 287 3.10 20.72 27.73
CA LYS A 287 3.72 19.62 26.98
C LYS A 287 2.75 19.06 25.96
N PHE A 288 3.24 18.80 24.75
CA PHE A 288 2.43 18.28 23.65
C PHE A 288 3.30 17.54 22.64
N ASN A 289 2.67 16.78 21.72
CA ASN A 289 3.37 16.10 20.63
C ASN A 289 3.07 16.77 19.30
N LEU A 290 4.10 17.22 18.59
CA LEU A 290 3.99 17.63 17.19
C LEU A 290 3.87 16.39 16.33
N ASN A 291 2.86 16.35 15.46
CA ASN A 291 2.62 15.20 14.59
C ASN A 291 3.05 15.55 13.15
N LEU A 292 3.97 14.77 12.60
CA LEU A 292 4.43 14.88 11.20
C LEU A 292 4.15 13.58 10.45
N ILE A 293 3.92 13.70 9.15
CA ILE A 293 3.71 12.58 8.22
C ILE A 293 4.89 12.56 7.26
N ILE A 294 5.63 11.45 7.24
CA ILE A 294 6.63 11.18 6.21
C ILE A 294 6.07 10.16 5.24
N LYS A 295 6.14 10.46 3.95
CA LYS A 295 5.66 9.62 2.87
C LYS A 295 6.79 9.34 1.88
N ASN A 296 6.92 8.08 1.47
CA ASN A 296 7.70 7.74 0.30
C ASN A 296 6.81 7.87 -0.94
N SER A 297 7.00 8.93 -1.73
CA SER A 297 6.30 9.13 -3.01
C SER A 297 7.05 8.52 -4.20
N GLY A 298 8.27 8.02 -3.99
CA GLY A 298 9.09 7.33 -5.00
C GLY A 298 8.74 5.86 -5.19
N CYS A 299 9.23 5.29 -6.30
CA CYS A 299 9.12 3.86 -6.60
C CYS A 299 10.18 3.03 -5.84
N GLY A 300 11.31 3.66 -5.49
CA GLY A 300 12.38 3.04 -4.72
C GLY A 300 12.08 2.90 -3.22
N GLN A 301 12.87 2.06 -2.56
CA GLN A 301 12.87 1.92 -1.10
C GLN A 301 13.87 2.90 -0.47
N ALA A 302 13.46 3.60 0.60
CA ALA A 302 14.38 4.40 1.40
C ALA A 302 14.92 3.55 2.56
N PHE A 303 16.23 3.51 2.69
CA PHE A 303 16.91 2.76 3.75
C PHE A 303 17.40 3.71 4.84
N SER A 304 17.37 3.23 6.09
CA SER A 304 17.92 3.93 7.25
C SER A 304 17.44 5.39 7.35
N VAL A 305 16.15 5.60 7.16
CA VAL A 305 15.54 6.92 7.18
C VAL A 305 15.69 7.53 8.57
N ASN A 306 16.30 8.72 8.61
CA ASN A 306 16.45 9.54 9.80
C ASN A 306 15.80 10.90 9.57
N LEU A 307 15.10 11.37 10.60
CA LEU A 307 14.58 12.72 10.69
C LEU A 307 15.40 13.50 11.72
N ASN A 308 15.99 14.60 11.30
CA ASN A 308 16.73 15.52 12.16
C ASN A 308 16.01 16.87 12.22
N VAL A 309 15.74 17.33 13.44
CA VAL A 309 15.20 18.66 13.70
C VAL A 309 16.36 19.62 13.91
N ILE A 310 16.57 20.51 12.94
CA ILE A 310 17.69 21.45 12.92
C ILE A 310 17.35 22.63 13.83
N GLU A 311 16.30 23.36 13.46
CA GLU A 311 15.89 24.61 14.09
C GLU A 311 14.38 24.63 14.33
N LEU A 312 13.99 25.28 15.43
CA LEU A 312 12.61 25.52 15.80
C LEU A 312 12.49 26.98 16.21
N SER A 313 11.30 27.54 16.02
CA SER A 313 10.96 28.80 16.64
C SER A 313 11.24 28.80 18.16
N HIS A 314 11.71 29.94 18.64
CA HIS A 314 12.12 30.18 20.03
C HIS A 314 11.01 29.92 21.07
N ASN A 315 9.75 29.83 20.63
CA ASN A 315 8.59 29.55 21.45
C ASN A 315 8.43 28.07 21.82
N ILE A 316 9.14 27.13 21.17
CA ILE A 316 9.03 25.69 21.43
C ILE A 316 10.39 25.09 21.77
N ARG A 317 10.40 24.22 22.78
CA ARG A 317 11.50 23.30 23.07
C ARG A 317 11.14 21.90 22.62
N VAL A 318 12.04 21.25 21.90
CA VAL A 318 11.95 19.82 21.59
C VAL A 318 12.91 19.04 22.48
N TYR A 319 12.47 17.90 23.02
CA TYR A 319 13.31 17.06 23.89
C TYR A 319 14.27 16.16 23.12
N LYS A 320 13.94 15.80 21.87
CA LYS A 320 14.72 14.90 21.02
C LYS A 320 14.75 15.43 19.58
N LYS A 321 15.94 15.65 19.04
CA LYS A 321 16.11 16.20 17.68
C LYS A 321 16.28 15.14 16.59
N GLU A 322 16.65 13.92 16.94
CA GLU A 322 16.95 12.85 15.97
C GLU A 322 16.00 11.66 16.12
N PHE A 323 15.45 11.19 15.01
CA PHE A 323 14.49 10.09 14.96
C PHE A 323 14.87 9.10 13.87
N TYR A 324 15.28 7.89 14.27
CA TYR A 324 15.48 6.77 13.36
C TYR A 324 14.15 6.07 13.08
N LEU A 325 13.80 5.99 11.80
CA LEU A 325 12.51 5.49 11.31
C LEU A 325 12.63 4.14 10.62
N GLY A 326 13.86 3.63 10.45
CA GLY A 326 14.11 2.37 9.76
C GLY A 326 13.97 2.52 8.24
N ASN A 327 13.41 1.50 7.61
CA ASN A 327 13.26 1.47 6.15
C ASN A 327 11.83 1.83 5.76
N LEU A 328 11.68 2.63 4.71
CA LEU A 328 10.38 3.07 4.20
C LEU A 328 10.17 2.54 2.78
N SER A 329 9.29 1.55 2.65
CA SER A 329 8.92 0.94 1.37
C SER A 329 8.24 1.94 0.44
N SER A 330 8.19 1.63 -0.86
CA SER A 330 7.50 2.46 -1.85
C SER A 330 6.03 2.70 -1.45
N MET A 331 5.55 3.92 -1.67
CA MET A 331 4.17 4.35 -1.41
C MET A 331 3.70 4.20 0.05
N SER A 332 4.62 3.95 0.98
CA SER A 332 4.30 3.86 2.41
C SER A 332 4.39 5.22 3.10
N LYS A 333 3.73 5.33 4.25
CA LYS A 333 3.76 6.51 5.11
C LYS A 333 3.98 6.11 6.57
N ILE A 334 4.61 7.01 7.32
CA ILE A 334 4.82 6.87 8.75
C ILE A 334 4.44 8.17 9.46
N ASP A 335 3.73 8.03 10.57
CA ASP A 335 3.39 9.13 11.48
C ASP A 335 4.43 9.22 12.59
N ILE A 336 4.91 10.43 12.88
CA ILE A 336 5.93 10.68 13.91
C ILE A 336 5.41 11.69 14.91
N GLU A 337 5.64 11.38 16.19
CA GLU A 337 5.33 12.25 17.31
C GLU A 337 6.62 12.82 17.89
N ILE A 338 6.77 14.15 17.83
CA ILE A 338 7.90 14.88 18.40
C ILE A 338 7.44 15.52 19.71
N PRO A 339 7.93 15.06 20.88
CA PRO A 339 7.53 15.63 22.16
C PRO A 339 8.14 17.01 22.36
N CYS A 340 7.29 17.97 22.70
CA CYS A 340 7.57 19.40 22.77
C CYS A 340 7.07 20.02 24.07
N GLU A 341 7.64 21.18 24.41
CA GLU A 341 7.20 22.05 25.49
C GLU A 341 7.19 23.52 25.05
N VAL A 342 6.14 24.25 25.37
CA VAL A 342 6.04 25.68 25.06
C VAL A 342 6.92 26.50 26.02
N ILE A 343 7.85 27.28 25.50
CA ILE A 343 8.71 28.17 26.30
C ILE A 343 8.13 29.59 26.39
N THR A 344 7.72 30.15 25.25
CA THR A 344 7.10 31.48 25.16
C THR A 344 5.76 31.38 24.45
N SER A 345 4.85 32.29 24.78
CA SER A 345 3.51 32.33 24.17
C SER A 345 3.60 32.87 22.74
N ASP A 346 3.03 32.16 21.77
CA ASP A 346 2.88 32.62 20.39
C ASP A 346 1.63 32.00 19.72
N THR A 347 1.34 32.42 18.48
CA THR A 347 0.26 31.93 17.63
C THR A 347 0.72 30.97 16.54
N LYS A 348 2.03 30.93 16.24
CA LYS A 348 2.63 30.05 15.22
C LYS A 348 4.00 29.56 15.67
N ALA A 349 4.51 28.54 14.99
CA ALA A 349 5.89 28.11 15.13
C ALA A 349 6.37 27.47 13.83
N ASP A 350 7.61 27.71 13.48
CA ASP A 350 8.28 27.15 12.31
C ASP A 350 9.20 26.01 12.76
N LEU A 351 9.19 24.94 11.97
CA LEU A 351 10.04 23.78 12.13
C LEU A 351 10.90 23.63 10.88
N LEU A 352 12.22 23.72 11.08
CA LEU A 352 13.22 23.42 10.08
C LEU A 352 13.90 22.10 10.42
N GLY A 353 13.96 21.21 9.46
CA GLY A 353 14.62 19.92 9.62
C GLY A 353 15.09 19.35 8.31
N GLU A 354 15.71 18.19 8.41
CA GLU A 354 16.16 17.42 7.27
C GLU A 354 15.75 15.96 7.42
N LEU A 355 15.47 15.33 6.29
CA LEU A 355 15.37 13.89 6.15
C LEU A 355 16.65 13.39 5.51
N ILE A 356 17.25 12.36 6.11
CA ILE A 356 18.42 11.67 5.57
C ILE A 356 18.02 10.21 5.32
N TRP A 357 18.33 9.68 4.14
CA TRP A 357 18.12 8.28 3.82
C TRP A 357 19.15 7.80 2.79
N ASN A 358 19.26 6.49 2.65
CA ASN A 358 20.08 5.86 1.63
C ASN A 358 19.18 5.27 0.54
N ASN A 359 19.58 5.40 -0.71
CA ASN A 359 19.03 4.61 -1.81
C ASN A 359 19.64 3.20 -1.82
N PHE A 360 19.16 2.33 -2.70
CA PHE A 360 19.67 0.96 -2.84
C PHE A 360 21.17 0.89 -3.19
N ASP A 361 21.70 1.92 -3.87
CA ASP A 361 23.11 2.02 -4.29
C ASP A 361 24.01 2.58 -3.18
N ASN A 362 23.49 2.72 -1.96
CA ASN A 362 24.12 3.38 -0.83
C ASN A 362 24.45 4.87 -1.08
N SER A 363 23.86 5.49 -2.12
CA SER A 363 23.92 6.94 -2.23
C SER A 363 23.10 7.56 -1.09
N ASN A 364 23.74 8.43 -0.33
CA ASN A 364 23.08 9.18 0.72
C ASN A 364 22.31 10.34 0.08
N CYS A 365 21.04 10.46 0.47
CA CYS A 365 20.16 11.54 0.07
C CYS A 365 19.75 12.34 1.30
N THR A 366 19.67 13.65 1.13
CA THR A 366 19.20 14.58 2.15
C THR A 366 18.13 15.48 1.55
N LYS A 367 17.07 15.76 2.33
CA LYS A 367 16.04 16.73 1.96
C LYS A 367 15.70 17.61 3.15
N GLU A 368 16.01 18.88 3.01
CA GLU A 368 15.60 19.92 3.95
C GLU A 368 14.11 20.23 3.75
N PHE A 369 13.45 20.61 4.84
CA PHE A 369 12.06 21.02 4.84
C PHE A 369 11.82 22.12 5.86
N GLU A 370 10.78 22.91 5.59
CA GLU A 370 10.25 23.95 6.45
C GLU A 370 8.75 23.75 6.59
N ILE A 371 8.26 23.74 7.83
CA ILE A 371 6.85 23.55 8.14
C ILE A 371 6.40 24.66 9.09
N GLU A 372 5.43 25.45 8.65
CA GLU A 372 4.69 26.38 9.52
C GLU A 372 3.62 25.60 10.29
N LEU A 373 3.65 25.72 11.61
CA LEU A 373 2.69 25.13 12.54
C LEU A 373 1.79 26.23 13.12
N VAL A 374 0.52 25.91 13.28
CA VAL A 374 -0.49 26.90 13.71
C VAL A 374 -0.96 26.61 15.14
N GLY A 375 -1.06 27.65 15.95
CA GLY A 375 -1.58 27.60 17.31
C GLY A 375 -3.10 27.48 17.35
N GLN A 376 -3.63 26.80 18.36
CA GLN A 376 -5.05 26.78 18.68
C GLN A 376 -5.47 28.13 19.28
N ASN A 377 -6.78 28.39 19.33
CA ASN A 377 -7.31 29.61 19.91
C ASN A 377 -6.88 29.78 21.39
N SER A 378 -6.28 30.93 21.70
CA SER A 378 -5.77 31.26 23.03
C SER A 378 -6.85 31.73 24.00
N ASN A 379 -8.02 32.13 23.51
CA ASN A 379 -9.05 32.81 24.29
C ASN A 379 -10.08 31.85 24.92
N ILE A 380 -9.82 30.54 24.89
CA ILE A 380 -10.73 29.52 25.43
C ILE A 380 -10.63 29.49 26.96
N ASN A 381 -11.73 29.82 27.64
CA ASN A 381 -11.83 29.70 29.09
C ASN A 381 -12.19 28.25 29.49
N TRP A 382 -11.18 27.39 29.57
CA TRP A 382 -11.33 25.97 29.91
C TRP A 382 -12.02 25.70 31.24
N GLU A 383 -11.84 26.58 32.24
CA GLU A 383 -12.45 26.39 33.56
C GLU A 383 -13.97 26.53 33.51
N SER A 384 -14.46 27.50 32.75
CA SER A 384 -15.90 27.69 32.55
C SER A 384 -16.58 26.52 31.81
N LEU A 385 -15.84 25.83 30.93
CA LEU A 385 -16.37 24.72 30.13
C LEU A 385 -16.61 23.44 30.93
N ASN A 386 -16.02 23.29 32.12
CA ASN A 386 -16.22 22.11 32.97
C ASN A 386 -17.68 21.93 33.44
N LEU A 387 -18.47 23.00 33.41
CA LEU A 387 -19.87 23.01 33.84
C LEU A 387 -20.86 23.02 32.67
N GLU A 388 -20.36 23.03 31.44
CA GLU A 388 -21.18 23.15 30.24
C GLU A 388 -21.53 21.76 29.68
N GLU A 389 -22.77 21.58 29.22
CA GLU A 389 -23.24 20.39 28.53
C GLU A 389 -23.82 20.74 27.15
N PRO A 390 -22.98 21.13 26.17
CA PRO A 390 -23.45 21.61 24.86
C PRO A 390 -24.19 20.56 24.03
N TYR A 391 -23.96 19.27 24.30
CA TYR A 391 -24.57 18.15 23.57
C TYR A 391 -25.56 17.38 24.44
N SER A 392 -26.63 18.05 24.86
CA SER A 392 -27.72 17.38 25.58
C SER A 392 -28.39 16.31 24.71
N LEU A 393 -28.58 15.12 25.31
CA LEU A 393 -29.31 14.00 24.71
C LEU A 393 -30.83 14.13 24.87
N GLU A 394 -31.29 15.09 25.68
CA GLU A 394 -32.71 15.36 25.84
C GLU A 394 -33.32 15.90 24.54
N PRO A 395 -34.61 15.63 24.28
CA PRO A 395 -35.31 16.20 23.15
C PRO A 395 -35.27 17.74 23.19
N VAL A 396 -35.10 18.35 22.03
CA VAL A 396 -35.01 19.80 21.91
C VAL A 396 -36.39 20.43 22.01
N GLU A 397 -36.49 21.55 22.73
CA GLU A 397 -37.75 22.30 22.94
C GLU A 397 -37.77 23.66 22.24
N THR A 398 -36.63 24.16 21.76
CA THR A 398 -36.49 25.47 21.12
C THR A 398 -36.16 25.33 19.64
N GLU A 399 -36.60 26.30 18.83
CA GLU A 399 -36.32 26.29 17.40
C GLU A 399 -34.83 26.53 17.10
N ASP A 400 -34.16 27.35 17.91
CA ASP A 400 -32.75 27.69 17.70
C ASP A 400 -31.83 26.47 17.87
N ASP A 401 -32.24 25.53 18.72
CA ASP A 401 -31.54 24.28 18.98
C ASP A 401 -31.98 23.14 18.02
N LEU A 402 -33.05 23.34 17.23
CA LEU A 402 -33.57 22.36 16.28
C LEU A 402 -32.83 22.47 14.95
N VAL A 403 -31.92 21.53 14.70
CA VAL A 403 -31.09 21.50 13.50
C VAL A 403 -31.76 20.74 12.35
N GLY A 404 -31.79 21.33 11.14
CA GLY A 404 -32.22 20.70 9.88
C GLY A 404 -33.70 20.40 9.68
N ARG A 405 -34.52 20.49 10.72
CA ARG A 405 -35.94 20.12 10.69
C ARG A 405 -36.89 21.30 10.56
N LYS A 406 -36.39 22.45 10.10
CA LYS A 406 -37.16 23.70 10.01
C LYS A 406 -38.31 23.58 9.02
N ASP A 407 -38.08 23.02 7.83
CA ASP A 407 -39.14 22.89 6.82
C ASP A 407 -40.32 22.05 7.30
N VAL A 408 -40.01 20.93 7.97
CA VAL A 408 -41.02 20.05 8.57
C VAL A 408 -41.75 20.77 9.70
N LEU A 409 -41.01 21.44 10.59
CA LEU A 409 -41.60 22.22 11.68
C LEU A 409 -42.54 23.31 11.14
N ASP A 410 -42.10 24.07 10.14
CA ASP A 410 -42.90 25.13 9.52
C ASP A 410 -44.14 24.59 8.82
N GLN A 411 -44.04 23.43 8.18
CA GLN A 411 -45.19 22.76 7.59
C GLN A 411 -46.21 22.34 8.67
N LEU A 412 -45.73 21.77 9.78
CA LEU A 412 -46.57 21.41 10.92
C LEU A 412 -47.22 22.64 11.57
N ILE A 413 -46.48 23.73 11.73
CA ILE A 413 -47.01 25.01 12.24
C ILE A 413 -48.11 25.54 11.31
N ARG A 414 -47.88 25.57 9.99
CA ARG A 414 -48.87 26.02 9.00
C ARG A 414 -50.14 25.15 9.03
N SER A 415 -49.98 23.84 9.17
CA SER A 415 -51.08 22.88 9.23
C SER A 415 -51.89 23.03 10.52
N ALA A 416 -51.20 23.07 11.67
CA ALA A 416 -51.84 23.18 12.99
C ALA A 416 -52.50 24.55 13.21
N ASN A 417 -51.87 25.64 12.75
CA ASN A 417 -52.34 27.00 12.95
C ASN A 417 -53.18 27.57 11.79
N SER A 418 -53.70 26.73 10.91
CA SER A 418 -54.52 27.18 9.78
C SER A 418 -55.82 27.85 10.28
N LYS A 419 -56.22 28.90 9.56
CA LYS A 419 -57.43 29.68 9.89
C LYS A 419 -58.69 28.81 9.85
N ASN A 420 -58.78 27.93 8.85
CA ASN A 420 -59.99 27.18 8.53
C ASN A 420 -60.15 25.88 9.34
N SER A 421 -59.05 25.19 9.66
CA SER A 421 -59.09 23.93 10.39
C SER A 421 -57.74 23.61 11.04
N VAL A 422 -57.72 23.03 12.23
CA VAL A 422 -56.51 22.46 12.83
C VAL A 422 -56.15 21.17 12.07
N GLY A 423 -55.08 21.20 11.29
CA GLY A 423 -54.66 20.07 10.48
C GLY A 423 -54.20 18.89 11.33
N SER A 424 -54.41 17.67 10.81
CA SER A 424 -53.90 16.43 11.41
C SER A 424 -52.73 15.87 10.61
N SER A 425 -51.74 15.30 11.29
CA SER A 425 -50.50 14.81 10.70
C SER A 425 -49.94 13.64 11.50
N TYR A 426 -49.04 12.88 10.89
CA TYR A 426 -48.23 11.91 11.63
C TYR A 426 -46.76 12.07 11.28
N ILE A 427 -45.90 11.92 12.30
CA ILE A 427 -44.45 11.93 12.19
C ILE A 427 -43.96 10.51 12.44
N TYR A 428 -43.21 9.97 11.49
CA TYR A 428 -42.68 8.61 11.60
C TYR A 428 -41.27 8.49 11.04
N GLY A 429 -40.61 7.39 11.37
CA GLY A 429 -39.23 7.10 10.98
C GLY A 429 -38.51 6.30 12.06
N GLN A 430 -37.23 6.02 11.84
CA GLN A 430 -36.42 5.21 12.77
C GLN A 430 -36.33 5.83 14.17
N LYS A 431 -36.05 5.01 15.19
CA LYS A 431 -35.86 5.53 16.55
C LYS A 431 -34.66 6.51 16.59
N ARG A 432 -34.75 7.52 17.45
CA ARG A 432 -33.66 8.50 17.72
C ARG A 432 -33.29 9.48 16.59
N VAL A 433 -34.20 9.72 15.65
CA VAL A 433 -34.04 10.69 14.53
C VAL A 433 -34.51 12.12 14.85
N GLY A 434 -34.98 12.38 16.07
CA GLY A 434 -35.43 13.72 16.49
C GLY A 434 -36.92 14.01 16.35
N LYS A 435 -37.78 12.99 16.24
CA LYS A 435 -39.24 13.17 16.13
C LYS A 435 -39.85 13.87 17.36
N THR A 436 -39.52 13.38 18.56
CA THR A 436 -39.92 13.99 19.84
C THR A 436 -39.45 15.44 19.95
N SER A 437 -38.22 15.73 19.50
CA SER A 437 -37.70 17.12 19.45
C SER A 437 -38.57 18.03 18.57
N ILE A 438 -38.99 17.56 17.39
CA ILE A 438 -39.89 18.33 16.51
C ILE A 438 -41.23 18.58 17.22
N ALA A 439 -41.80 17.56 17.86
CA ALA A 439 -43.09 17.66 18.54
C ALA A 439 -43.06 18.61 19.75
N LYS A 440 -42.01 18.56 20.58
CA LYS A 440 -41.82 19.49 21.70
C LYS A 440 -41.57 20.92 21.21
N THR A 441 -40.74 21.09 20.19
CA THR A 441 -40.51 22.41 19.57
C THR A 441 -41.79 23.00 18.99
N LEU A 442 -42.61 22.20 18.30
CA LEU A 442 -43.92 22.61 17.80
C LEU A 442 -44.84 23.08 18.94
N THR A 443 -44.88 22.33 20.05
CA THR A 443 -45.65 22.70 21.24
C THR A 443 -45.23 24.07 21.76
N SER A 444 -43.93 24.28 21.94
CA SER A 444 -43.34 25.54 22.40
C SER A 444 -43.68 26.70 21.47
N ARG A 445 -43.61 26.50 20.14
CA ARG A 445 -43.90 27.55 19.15
C ARG A 445 -45.38 27.89 19.09
N LEU A 446 -46.27 26.92 19.05
CA LEU A 446 -47.73 27.16 19.03
C LEU A 446 -48.20 27.86 20.31
N SER A 447 -47.63 27.49 21.46
CA SER A 447 -47.95 28.13 22.75
C SER A 447 -47.53 29.60 22.80
N LYS A 448 -46.47 29.99 22.06
CA LYS A 448 -46.04 31.39 21.93
C LYS A 448 -46.84 32.18 20.89
N LEU A 449 -47.30 31.53 19.83
CA LEU A 449 -47.99 32.18 18.71
C LEU A 449 -49.48 32.43 18.98
N ASN A 450 -50.10 31.59 19.81
CA ASN A 450 -51.56 31.58 19.95
C ASN A 450 -52.02 32.07 21.33
N ASN A 451 -53.19 32.73 21.33
CA ASN A 451 -53.84 33.26 22.53
C ASN A 451 -54.61 32.17 23.30
N ASN A 452 -55.33 32.57 24.37
CA ASN A 452 -56.10 31.70 25.27
C ASN A 452 -57.15 30.77 24.63
N ASN A 453 -57.45 30.87 23.33
CA ASN A 453 -58.43 30.03 22.63
C ASN A 453 -57.79 28.87 21.82
N TYR A 454 -56.50 28.61 22.02
CA TYR A 454 -55.79 27.52 21.35
C TYR A 454 -55.02 26.69 22.39
N LEU A 455 -55.29 25.38 22.43
CA LEU A 455 -54.67 24.47 23.38
C LEU A 455 -53.84 23.41 22.64
N VAL A 456 -52.59 23.21 23.07
CA VAL A 456 -51.78 22.07 22.66
C VAL A 456 -51.74 21.07 23.82
N ILE A 457 -52.23 19.86 23.59
CA ILE A 457 -52.16 18.76 24.56
C ILE A 457 -51.10 17.79 24.09
N TYR A 458 -49.94 17.83 24.74
CA TYR A 458 -48.87 16.87 24.55
C TYR A 458 -48.99 15.71 25.57
N LEU A 459 -48.91 14.48 25.09
CA LEU A 459 -48.94 13.24 25.88
C LEU A 459 -47.90 12.25 25.33
N GLU A 460 -47.01 11.75 26.19
CA GLU A 460 -46.04 10.70 25.86
C GLU A 460 -46.66 9.30 26.04
N GLY A 461 -46.20 8.27 25.32
CA GLY A 461 -46.78 6.93 25.35
C GLY A 461 -46.89 6.34 26.76
N GLY A 462 -45.82 6.50 27.56
CA GLY A 462 -45.80 6.08 28.97
C GLY A 462 -46.84 6.77 29.86
N GLU A 463 -47.44 7.88 29.42
CA GLU A 463 -48.50 8.55 30.15
C GLU A 463 -49.85 7.85 30.04
N TYR A 464 -50.18 7.26 28.89
CA TYR A 464 -51.54 6.77 28.62
C TYR A 464 -51.58 5.28 28.22
N SER A 465 -50.48 4.72 27.75
CA SER A 465 -50.39 3.32 27.34
C SER A 465 -50.42 2.37 28.54
N SER A 466 -51.25 1.35 28.45
CA SER A 466 -51.31 0.18 29.35
C SER A 466 -51.14 -1.08 28.50
N PRO A 467 -50.72 -2.23 29.07
CA PRO A 467 -50.75 -3.52 28.35
C PRO A 467 -52.11 -3.88 27.73
N ASN A 468 -53.21 -3.32 28.24
CA ASN A 468 -54.57 -3.56 27.77
C ASN A 468 -55.08 -2.40 26.89
N ALA A 469 -55.63 -2.73 25.71
CA ALA A 469 -56.18 -1.73 24.78
C ALA A 469 -57.35 -0.90 25.37
N THR A 470 -58.25 -1.55 26.11
CA THR A 470 -59.40 -0.91 26.77
C THR A 470 -58.93 0.10 27.81
N GLU A 471 -57.97 -0.30 28.64
CA GLU A 471 -57.39 0.56 29.67
C GLU A 471 -56.58 1.72 29.06
N THR A 472 -55.84 1.47 27.98
CA THR A 472 -55.14 2.51 27.21
C THR A 472 -56.11 3.58 26.71
N ILE A 473 -57.24 3.18 26.13
CA ILE A 473 -58.28 4.10 25.64
C ILE A 473 -58.92 4.89 26.78
N GLU A 474 -59.22 4.22 27.90
CA GLU A 474 -59.77 4.86 29.11
C GLU A 474 -58.80 5.91 29.68
N ASN A 475 -57.52 5.57 29.80
CA ASN A 475 -56.48 6.45 30.31
C ASN A 475 -56.27 7.66 29.39
N LEU A 476 -56.20 7.43 28.07
CA LEU A 476 -56.05 8.49 27.07
C LEU A 476 -57.22 9.48 27.14
N GLY A 477 -58.47 8.97 27.08
CA GLY A 477 -59.67 9.80 27.13
C GLY A 477 -59.73 10.63 28.42
N ARG A 478 -59.50 10.01 29.58
CA ARG A 478 -59.48 10.69 30.88
C ARG A 478 -58.39 11.76 30.96
N LYS A 479 -57.18 11.47 30.47
CA LYS A 479 -56.07 12.43 30.48
C LYS A 479 -56.35 13.64 29.60
N ILE A 480 -56.90 13.42 28.41
CA ILE A 480 -57.32 14.50 27.51
C ILE A 480 -58.36 15.39 28.20
N CYS A 481 -59.46 14.82 28.70
CA CYS A 481 -60.50 15.59 29.39
C CYS A 481 -59.95 16.38 30.59
N LYS A 482 -59.10 15.76 31.42
CA LYS A 482 -58.44 16.45 32.56
C LYS A 482 -57.57 17.62 32.11
N LYS A 483 -56.80 17.49 31.02
CA LYS A 483 -55.97 18.58 30.51
C LYS A 483 -56.84 19.72 29.94
N ILE A 484 -57.96 19.41 29.28
CA ILE A 484 -58.92 20.39 28.79
C ILE A 484 -59.58 21.15 29.95
N GLN A 485 -60.10 20.46 30.96
CA GLN A 485 -60.72 21.12 32.13
C GLN A 485 -59.79 22.08 32.84
N LYS A 486 -58.49 21.73 32.93
CA LYS A 486 -57.47 22.57 33.59
C LYS A 486 -57.00 23.74 32.74
N SER A 487 -57.28 23.73 31.44
CA SER A 487 -56.79 24.76 30.51
C SER A 487 -57.57 26.08 30.63
N ASP A 488 -58.86 26.02 31.00
CA ASP A 488 -59.71 27.20 31.12
C ASP A 488 -60.74 26.99 32.24
N ILE A 489 -60.92 28.01 33.10
CA ILE A 489 -61.83 27.96 34.24
C ILE A 489 -63.28 27.66 33.83
N ARG A 490 -63.71 28.10 32.65
CA ARG A 490 -65.07 27.86 32.11
C ARG A 490 -65.34 26.38 31.84
N LEU A 491 -64.29 25.59 31.62
CA LEU A 491 -64.37 24.16 31.32
C LEU A 491 -64.24 23.28 32.57
N SER A 492 -63.92 23.86 33.73
CA SER A 492 -63.62 23.12 34.96
C SER A 492 -64.78 22.28 35.51
N HIS A 493 -66.03 22.64 35.16
CA HIS A 493 -67.25 21.97 35.62
C HIS A 493 -67.76 20.85 34.69
N LEU A 494 -67.16 20.67 33.49
CA LEU A 494 -67.57 19.61 32.58
C LEU A 494 -67.38 18.24 33.23
N GLU A 495 -68.29 17.29 33.06
CA GLU A 495 -68.11 15.95 33.62
C GLU A 495 -67.17 15.11 32.72
N ILE A 496 -66.22 14.37 33.32
CA ILE A 496 -65.37 13.46 32.56
C ILE A 496 -66.16 12.17 32.32
N PRO A 497 -66.43 11.78 31.05
CA PRO A 497 -67.19 10.58 30.76
C PRO A 497 -66.41 9.31 31.13
N GLU A 498 -67.15 8.23 31.39
CA GLU A 498 -66.58 6.88 31.43
C GLU A 498 -66.44 6.35 30.00
N PHE A 499 -65.23 5.95 29.59
CA PHE A 499 -64.96 5.55 28.20
C PHE A 499 -65.28 4.08 27.93
N LYS A 500 -65.15 3.20 28.94
CA LYS A 500 -65.46 1.76 28.88
C LYS A 500 -64.84 1.08 27.64
N GLY A 501 -63.61 1.46 27.30
CA GLY A 501 -62.87 0.93 26.15
C GLY A 501 -63.23 1.54 24.79
N ALA A 502 -64.06 2.58 24.74
CA ALA A 502 -64.42 3.27 23.50
C ALA A 502 -64.12 4.77 23.61
N LEU A 503 -63.25 5.28 22.74
CA LEU A 503 -62.90 6.71 22.74
C LEU A 503 -64.04 7.61 22.26
N SER A 504 -65.08 7.05 21.63
CA SER A 504 -66.20 7.79 21.02
C SER A 504 -66.82 8.88 21.92
N ARG A 505 -66.91 8.64 23.24
CA ARG A 505 -67.40 9.60 24.24
C ARG A 505 -66.60 10.90 24.30
N LEU A 506 -65.34 10.88 23.84
CA LEU A 506 -64.53 12.09 23.70
C LEU A 506 -65.16 13.06 22.68
N SER A 507 -65.81 12.55 21.63
CA SER A 507 -66.46 13.42 20.64
C SER A 507 -67.57 14.26 21.28
N ASP A 508 -68.39 13.64 22.14
CA ASP A 508 -69.50 14.31 22.83
C ASP A 508 -68.95 15.37 23.80
N PHE A 509 -67.94 15.00 24.61
CA PHE A 509 -67.26 15.92 25.51
C PHE A 509 -66.66 17.13 24.77
N LEU A 510 -66.07 16.91 23.59
CA LEU A 510 -65.51 18.00 22.78
C LEU A 510 -66.59 18.90 22.17
N GLU A 511 -67.80 18.40 21.91
CA GLU A 511 -68.93 19.24 21.48
C GLU A 511 -69.45 20.15 22.60
N GLU A 512 -69.47 19.66 23.84
CA GLU A 512 -69.77 20.48 25.01
C GLU A 512 -68.74 21.59 25.19
N VAL A 513 -67.45 21.28 24.99
CA VAL A 513 -66.37 22.29 25.00
C VAL A 513 -66.63 23.39 23.98
N LEU A 514 -67.03 23.04 22.75
CA LEU A 514 -67.34 24.03 21.71
C LEU A 514 -68.65 24.80 21.96
N THR A 515 -69.58 24.22 22.71
CA THR A 515 -70.79 24.95 23.14
C THR A 515 -70.44 26.07 24.11
N ILE A 516 -69.44 25.86 24.97
CA ILE A 516 -68.96 26.87 25.93
C ILE A 516 -67.99 27.86 25.25
N ILE A 517 -67.12 27.37 24.37
CA ILE A 517 -66.09 28.16 23.67
C ILE A 517 -66.08 27.78 22.17
N PRO A 518 -66.91 28.42 21.33
CA PRO A 518 -67.09 28.02 19.92
C PRO A 518 -65.82 28.05 19.05
N GLU A 519 -64.92 28.98 19.32
CA GLU A 519 -63.66 29.14 18.57
C GLU A 519 -62.49 28.37 19.19
N TYR A 520 -62.73 27.52 20.19
CA TYR A 520 -61.66 26.79 20.85
C TYR A 520 -61.01 25.80 19.90
N LYS A 521 -59.70 25.90 19.72
CA LYS A 521 -58.91 25.02 18.87
C LYS A 521 -58.01 24.14 19.73
N ILE A 522 -57.95 22.84 19.44
CA ILE A 522 -57.12 21.90 20.19
C ILE A 522 -56.29 21.05 19.24
N LEU A 523 -54.97 21.03 19.45
CA LEU A 523 -54.06 20.08 18.83
C LEU A 523 -53.66 19.02 19.86
N PHE A 524 -53.97 17.76 19.59
CA PHE A 524 -53.54 16.62 20.40
C PHE A 524 -52.24 16.04 19.82
N ILE A 525 -51.16 16.08 20.58
CA ILE A 525 -49.90 15.45 20.22
C ILE A 525 -49.75 14.17 21.05
N LEU A 526 -49.77 13.03 20.36
CA LEU A 526 -49.60 11.72 20.97
C LEU A 526 -48.23 11.19 20.54
N ASP A 527 -47.25 11.30 21.44
CA ASP A 527 -45.91 10.73 21.22
C ASP A 527 -45.88 9.25 21.59
N GLU A 528 -44.94 8.53 20.99
CA GLU A 528 -44.79 7.06 21.07
C GLU A 528 -46.09 6.31 20.72
N PHE A 529 -46.87 6.86 19.78
CA PHE A 529 -48.16 6.32 19.35
C PHE A 529 -48.06 4.89 18.80
N ASP A 530 -46.88 4.49 18.34
CA ASP A 530 -46.63 3.16 17.79
C ASP A 530 -46.28 2.11 18.85
N GLU A 531 -46.16 2.52 20.13
CA GLU A 531 -46.02 1.64 21.29
C GLU A 531 -47.37 1.31 21.95
N LEU A 532 -48.48 1.61 21.29
CA LEU A 532 -49.82 1.14 21.66
C LEU A 532 -49.88 -0.41 21.71
N PRO A 533 -50.80 -0.99 22.50
CA PRO A 533 -51.09 -2.42 22.42
C PRO A 533 -51.54 -2.85 21.02
N LEU A 534 -51.17 -4.07 20.62
CA LEU A 534 -51.51 -4.64 19.30
C LEU A 534 -53.01 -4.57 19.00
N ASP A 535 -53.85 -4.82 19.99
CA ASP A 535 -55.30 -4.84 19.82
C ASP A 535 -55.91 -3.44 19.56
N THR A 536 -55.17 -2.36 19.84
CA THR A 536 -55.60 -0.97 19.62
C THR A 536 -55.48 -0.55 18.16
N TYR A 537 -54.63 -1.19 17.36
CA TYR A 537 -54.43 -0.82 15.94
C TYR A 537 -54.61 -1.97 14.94
N LYS A 538 -54.70 -3.23 15.38
CA LYS A 538 -55.16 -4.32 14.50
C LYS A 538 -56.64 -4.18 14.14
N TYR A 539 -57.09 -4.96 13.15
CA TYR A 539 -58.51 -5.10 12.79
C TYR A 539 -59.31 -5.85 13.87
N THR A 540 -59.43 -5.25 15.05
CA THR A 540 -60.32 -5.68 16.14
C THR A 540 -61.47 -4.66 16.27
N PRO A 541 -62.61 -5.01 16.89
CA PRO A 541 -63.67 -4.04 17.15
C PRO A 541 -63.20 -2.83 17.95
N VAL A 542 -62.28 -3.04 18.91
CA VAL A 542 -61.69 -1.97 19.75
C VAL A 542 -60.82 -1.05 18.91
N GLY A 543 -59.90 -1.61 18.11
CA GLY A 543 -59.00 -0.83 17.27
C GLY A 543 -59.72 -0.08 16.16
N GLN A 544 -60.68 -0.70 15.48
CA GLN A 544 -61.52 -0.01 14.48
C GLN A 544 -62.30 1.15 15.11
N SER A 545 -62.94 0.94 16.26
CA SER A 545 -63.66 1.99 16.97
C SER A 545 -62.76 3.15 17.39
N PHE A 546 -61.54 2.85 17.84
CA PHE A 546 -60.54 3.84 18.20
C PHE A 546 -60.14 4.74 17.01
N PHE A 547 -59.71 4.15 15.88
CA PHE A 547 -59.28 4.91 14.71
C PHE A 547 -60.45 5.63 14.00
N LEU A 548 -61.65 5.05 13.99
CA LEU A 548 -62.86 5.75 13.52
C LEU A 548 -63.16 6.99 14.36
N THR A 549 -62.96 6.91 15.67
CA THR A 549 -63.12 8.07 16.57
C THR A 549 -62.08 9.14 16.27
N LEU A 550 -60.80 8.78 16.09
CA LEU A 550 -59.76 9.74 15.70
C LEU A 550 -60.10 10.44 14.38
N ARG A 551 -60.61 9.70 13.39
CA ARG A 551 -61.08 10.24 12.10
C ARG A 551 -62.27 11.19 12.27
N ALA A 552 -63.23 10.85 13.12
CA ALA A 552 -64.40 11.68 13.39
C ALA A 552 -64.00 13.01 14.06
N ILE A 553 -63.14 12.95 15.07
CA ILE A 553 -62.66 14.14 15.79
C ILE A 553 -61.81 15.02 14.86
N SER A 554 -60.83 14.44 14.14
CA SER A 554 -59.96 15.18 13.19
C SER A 554 -60.69 15.76 11.98
N SER A 555 -61.93 15.33 11.71
CA SER A 555 -62.76 15.92 10.65
C SER A 555 -63.44 17.22 11.07
N LYS A 556 -63.45 17.56 12.37
CA LYS A 556 -63.97 18.82 12.89
C LYS A 556 -62.89 19.91 12.76
N PRO A 557 -63.23 21.14 12.34
CA PRO A 557 -62.23 22.19 12.08
C PRO A 557 -61.47 22.64 13.34
N ASN A 558 -62.07 22.45 14.53
CA ASN A 558 -61.49 22.86 15.80
C ASN A 558 -60.40 21.90 16.32
N PHE A 559 -60.31 20.68 15.80
CA PHE A 559 -59.51 19.63 16.42
C PHE A 559 -58.56 18.97 15.41
N GLY A 560 -57.31 18.81 15.81
CA GLY A 560 -56.31 18.09 15.03
C GLY A 560 -55.45 17.17 15.88
N PHE A 561 -54.83 16.19 15.24
CA PHE A 561 -53.91 15.25 15.87
C PHE A 561 -52.53 15.31 15.22
N LEU A 562 -51.49 15.25 16.04
CA LEU A 562 -50.14 14.92 15.64
C LEU A 562 -49.77 13.58 16.27
N LEU A 563 -49.72 12.53 15.46
CA LEU A 563 -49.33 11.20 15.91
C LEU A 563 -47.83 11.02 15.67
N VAL A 564 -47.04 10.79 16.71
CA VAL A 564 -45.59 10.63 16.59
C VAL A 564 -45.23 9.20 16.96
N GLY A 565 -44.50 8.51 16.08
CA GLY A 565 -44.12 7.12 16.31
C GLY A 565 -42.87 6.68 15.57
N GLY A 566 -42.33 5.54 15.95
CA GLY A 566 -41.23 4.84 15.34
C GLY A 566 -41.58 4.06 14.07
N GLU A 567 -40.94 2.91 13.93
CA GLU A 567 -41.00 2.06 12.72
C GLU A 567 -42.34 1.32 12.60
N LYS A 568 -43.02 1.04 13.72
CA LYS A 568 -44.33 0.36 13.71
C LYS A 568 -45.43 1.23 13.11
N MET A 569 -45.21 2.54 12.94
CA MET A 569 -46.17 3.44 12.29
C MET A 569 -46.50 3.00 10.87
N GLU A 570 -45.55 2.49 10.09
CA GLU A 570 -45.83 2.01 8.72
C GLU A 570 -46.81 0.84 8.75
N PHE A 571 -46.66 -0.06 9.71
CA PHE A 571 -47.62 -1.15 9.92
C PHE A 571 -49.00 -0.61 10.31
N ILE A 572 -49.08 0.31 11.28
CA ILE A 572 -50.33 0.94 11.71
C ILE A 572 -51.05 1.61 10.53
N ILE A 573 -50.31 2.35 9.69
CA ILE A 573 -50.86 3.01 8.50
C ILE A 573 -51.36 1.98 7.47
N SER A 574 -50.65 0.88 7.25
CA SER A 574 -51.11 -0.16 6.32
C SER A 574 -52.40 -0.86 6.79
N VAL A 575 -52.63 -0.94 8.10
CA VAL A 575 -53.83 -1.54 8.70
C VAL A 575 -54.98 -0.53 8.82
N GLN A 576 -54.70 0.73 9.17
CA GLN A 576 -55.72 1.73 9.49
C GLN A 576 -55.74 2.92 8.51
N GLY A 577 -55.20 2.74 7.30
CA GLY A 577 -54.99 3.80 6.31
C GLY A 577 -56.27 4.55 5.94
N ASP A 578 -57.40 3.85 5.84
CA ASP A 578 -58.71 4.47 5.56
C ASP A 578 -59.14 5.45 6.66
N ALA A 579 -58.76 5.21 7.92
CA ALA A 579 -59.06 6.11 9.03
C ALA A 579 -58.11 7.32 9.05
N LEU A 580 -56.86 7.13 8.61
CA LEU A 580 -55.80 8.14 8.63
C LEU A 580 -55.62 8.89 7.31
N ASN A 581 -56.47 8.67 6.31
CA ASN A 581 -56.31 9.23 4.96
C ASN A 581 -56.28 10.77 4.88
N LYS A 582 -56.81 11.46 5.89
CA LYS A 582 -56.75 12.93 6.01
C LYS A 582 -55.51 13.45 6.75
N PHE A 583 -54.69 12.56 7.29
CA PHE A 583 -53.50 12.94 8.04
C PHE A 583 -52.33 13.11 7.08
N GLN A 584 -51.60 14.21 7.24
CA GLN A 584 -50.42 14.47 6.42
C GLN A 584 -49.20 13.66 6.92
N PRO A 585 -48.56 12.84 6.06
CA PRO A 585 -47.34 12.13 6.42
C PRO A 585 -46.13 13.07 6.51
N ASN A 586 -45.32 12.91 7.56
CA ASN A 586 -44.01 13.54 7.70
C ASN A 586 -42.97 12.49 8.11
N ARG A 587 -42.16 12.02 7.16
CA ARG A 587 -41.11 11.05 7.43
C ARG A 587 -39.83 11.76 7.86
N ILE A 588 -39.22 11.30 8.95
CA ILE A 588 -37.97 11.82 9.49
C ILE A 588 -36.90 10.73 9.39
N ASP A 589 -35.91 10.94 8.53
CA ASP A 589 -34.77 10.04 8.35
C ASP A 589 -33.49 10.64 8.93
N TYR A 590 -32.35 9.96 8.79
CA TYR A 590 -31.03 10.47 9.20
C TYR A 590 -30.60 11.69 8.38
N PHE A 591 -29.55 12.38 8.83
CA PHE A 591 -28.97 13.46 8.02
C PHE A 591 -28.29 12.87 6.78
N ALA A 592 -28.72 13.34 5.61
CA ALA A 592 -28.26 12.80 4.33
C ALA A 592 -26.84 13.21 3.95
N ASN A 593 -26.33 14.33 4.49
CA ASN A 593 -25.00 14.85 4.18
C ASN A 593 -24.35 15.47 5.42
N TYR A 594 -23.04 15.22 5.58
CA TYR A 594 -22.20 15.76 6.64
C TYR A 594 -21.96 17.28 6.54
N LEU A 595 -22.01 17.87 5.34
CA LEU A 595 -21.75 19.30 5.07
C LEU A 595 -22.97 20.22 5.22
N SER A 596 -24.01 19.78 5.94
CA SER A 596 -25.26 20.53 6.10
C SER A 596 -25.70 20.52 7.57
N ASP A 597 -26.91 20.06 7.84
CA ASP A 597 -27.47 19.95 9.20
C ASP A 597 -26.60 19.14 10.16
N PHE A 598 -25.90 18.14 9.64
CA PHE A 598 -24.94 17.37 10.43
C PHE A 598 -23.74 18.21 10.89
N GLN A 599 -23.28 19.15 10.08
CA GLN A 599 -22.23 20.07 10.51
C GLN A 599 -22.75 20.96 11.63
N ASP A 600 -23.99 21.44 11.53
CA ASP A 600 -24.58 22.34 12.52
C ASP A 600 -24.80 21.64 13.86
N ILE A 601 -25.28 20.39 13.87
CA ILE A 601 -25.46 19.64 15.14
C ILE A 601 -24.13 19.36 15.85
N VAL A 602 -23.02 19.31 15.09
CA VAL A 602 -21.67 19.07 15.61
C VAL A 602 -20.97 20.37 15.99
N ARG A 603 -20.91 21.38 15.13
CA ARG A 603 -20.06 22.58 15.34
C ARG A 603 -20.78 23.72 16.06
N LYS A 604 -22.09 23.90 15.85
CA LYS A 604 -22.84 25.05 16.41
C LYS A 604 -22.80 25.09 17.95
N PRO A 605 -22.96 23.98 18.70
CA PRO A 605 -22.99 24.02 20.16
C PRO A 605 -21.68 24.53 20.79
N ILE A 606 -20.55 24.32 20.11
CA ILE A 606 -19.21 24.65 20.61
C ILE A 606 -18.57 25.86 19.95
N GLY A 607 -19.07 26.31 18.79
CA GLY A 607 -18.46 27.37 18.00
C GLY A 607 -18.31 28.70 18.74
N LYS A 608 -19.20 29.01 19.70
CA LYS A 608 -19.13 30.22 20.54
C LYS A 608 -17.88 30.30 21.42
N TRP A 609 -17.24 29.16 21.71
CA TRP A 609 -16.00 29.11 22.50
C TRP A 609 -14.74 29.08 21.63
N GLY A 610 -14.88 29.17 20.30
CA GLY A 610 -13.74 29.12 19.38
C GLY A 610 -13.04 27.77 19.34
N ILE A 611 -13.77 26.71 19.67
CA ILE A 611 -13.37 25.33 19.51
C ILE A 611 -13.64 24.90 18.06
N GLU A 612 -12.68 24.21 17.45
CA GLU A 612 -12.74 23.80 16.06
C GLU A 612 -12.74 22.28 15.91
N ILE A 613 -13.52 21.77 14.95
CA ILE A 613 -13.50 20.37 14.54
C ILE A 613 -13.20 20.39 13.04
N SER A 614 -12.13 19.72 12.58
CA SER A 614 -11.75 19.73 11.16
C SER A 614 -12.79 19.08 10.26
N ASP A 615 -12.76 19.37 8.95
CA ASP A 615 -13.70 18.74 8.00
C ASP A 615 -13.49 17.23 7.89
N LYS A 616 -12.24 16.77 8.01
CA LYS A 616 -11.93 15.33 8.05
C LYS A 616 -12.49 14.68 9.31
N ALA A 617 -12.38 15.36 10.45
CA ALA A 617 -12.97 14.87 11.70
C ALA A 617 -14.49 14.79 11.58
N LEU A 618 -15.14 15.82 11.03
CA LEU A 618 -16.58 15.81 10.79
C LEU A 618 -17.00 14.63 9.89
N TYR A 619 -16.23 14.36 8.84
CA TYR A 619 -16.46 13.20 7.97
C TYR A 619 -16.30 11.86 8.72
N GLU A 620 -15.24 11.69 9.51
CA GLU A 620 -15.03 10.48 10.31
C GLU A 620 -16.21 10.24 11.28
N LEU A 621 -16.65 11.30 11.97
CA LEU A 621 -17.80 11.24 12.86
C LEU A 621 -19.09 10.86 12.12
N TYR A 622 -19.26 11.33 10.88
CA TYR A 622 -20.38 10.96 10.04
C TYR A 622 -20.34 9.47 9.66
N GLN A 623 -19.15 8.95 9.29
CA GLN A 623 -18.98 7.53 8.97
C GLN A 623 -19.34 6.63 10.16
N GLU A 624 -18.90 7.00 11.36
CA GLU A 624 -19.17 6.23 12.58
C GLU A 624 -20.65 6.28 13.00
N THR A 625 -21.35 7.38 12.73
CA THR A 625 -22.73 7.59 13.20
C THR A 625 -23.80 7.37 12.14
N GLY A 626 -23.42 7.28 10.86
CA GLY A 626 -24.34 7.22 9.73
C GLY A 626 -25.27 8.44 9.61
N GLY A 627 -24.92 9.57 10.23
CA GLY A 627 -25.77 10.76 10.28
C GLY A 627 -26.92 10.69 11.29
N ASN A 628 -26.92 9.73 12.23
CA ASN A 628 -27.94 9.63 13.27
C ASN A 628 -27.76 10.73 14.36
N PRO A 629 -28.73 11.65 14.54
CA PRO A 629 -28.58 12.80 15.45
C PRO A 629 -28.24 12.44 16.90
N TYR A 630 -28.81 11.35 17.43
CA TYR A 630 -28.59 10.93 18.81
C TYR A 630 -27.18 10.39 19.02
N PHE A 631 -26.73 9.48 18.14
CA PHE A 631 -25.38 8.92 18.25
C PHE A 631 -24.31 9.98 18.02
N THR A 632 -24.54 10.91 17.09
CA THR A 632 -23.66 12.08 16.88
C THR A 632 -23.54 12.91 18.15
N LYS A 633 -24.66 13.32 18.78
CA LYS A 633 -24.62 14.06 20.05
C LYS A 633 -23.93 13.26 21.17
N GLN A 634 -24.15 11.95 21.23
CA GLN A 634 -23.53 11.09 22.23
C GLN A 634 -22.00 11.08 22.10
N ILE A 635 -21.47 10.89 20.89
CA ILE A 635 -20.03 10.94 20.66
C ILE A 635 -19.49 12.35 20.89
N CYS A 636 -20.15 13.38 20.37
CA CYS A 636 -19.75 14.77 20.59
C CYS A 636 -19.70 15.16 22.08
N ARG A 637 -20.59 14.61 22.90
CA ARG A 637 -20.59 14.83 24.35
C ARG A 637 -19.33 14.26 25.00
N GLU A 638 -18.93 13.05 24.65
CA GLU A 638 -17.69 12.46 25.20
C GLU A 638 -16.44 13.13 24.62
N LEU A 639 -16.47 13.50 23.33
CA LEU A 639 -15.42 14.28 22.69
C LEU A 639 -15.22 15.62 23.40
N PHE A 640 -16.30 16.35 23.71
CA PHE A 640 -16.21 17.61 24.43
C PHE A 640 -15.56 17.47 25.81
N LYS A 641 -15.89 16.42 26.56
CA LYS A 641 -15.22 16.12 27.84
C LYS A 641 -13.72 15.88 27.66
N LEU A 642 -13.33 15.12 26.64
CA LEU A 642 -11.92 14.88 26.31
C LEU A 642 -11.20 16.19 25.94
N MET A 643 -11.85 17.05 25.16
CA MET A 643 -11.31 18.36 24.77
C MET A 643 -11.07 19.26 25.96
N VAL A 644 -12.03 19.37 26.87
CA VAL A 644 -11.91 20.19 28.07
C VAL A 644 -10.82 19.64 28.99
N ALA A 645 -10.78 18.32 29.18
CA ALA A 645 -9.76 17.66 30.01
C ALA A 645 -8.34 17.84 29.46
N ARG A 646 -8.17 17.75 28.14
CA ARG A 646 -6.88 17.92 27.45
C ARG A 646 -6.57 19.37 27.11
N ARG A 647 -7.52 20.28 27.31
CA ARG A 647 -7.46 21.70 26.92
C ARG A 647 -7.06 21.85 25.44
N ASP A 648 -7.71 21.04 24.62
CA ASP A 648 -7.48 20.87 23.19
C ASP A 648 -8.61 21.53 22.40
N GLY A 649 -8.26 22.61 21.70
CA GLY A 649 -9.21 23.46 20.98
C GLY A 649 -9.44 23.05 19.54
N HIS A 650 -8.77 22.01 19.03
CA HIS A 650 -8.86 21.63 17.62
C HIS A 650 -8.87 20.11 17.41
N ILE A 651 -10.03 19.57 17.04
CA ILE A 651 -10.21 18.13 16.79
C ILE A 651 -9.88 17.74 15.37
N THR A 652 -9.21 16.60 15.24
CA THR A 652 -8.86 15.90 14.01
C THR A 652 -9.44 14.48 14.03
N PRO A 653 -9.35 13.69 12.94
CA PRO A 653 -9.82 12.30 12.95
C PRO A 653 -9.20 11.42 14.03
N LYS A 654 -8.00 11.77 14.53
CA LYS A 654 -7.30 11.00 15.57
C LYS A 654 -8.05 10.95 16.89
N GLU A 655 -8.80 12.00 17.24
CA GLU A 655 -9.56 12.05 18.49
C GLU A 655 -10.96 11.42 18.41
N ILE A 656 -11.42 11.05 17.20
CA ILE A 656 -12.73 10.41 16.99
C ILE A 656 -12.63 8.88 17.13
N LYS A 657 -11.51 8.31 16.70
CA LYS A 657 -11.17 6.89 16.87
C LYS A 657 -10.80 6.59 18.32
#